data_AF-A0A449B9Q7-F1
#
_entry.id   AF-A0A449B9Q7-F1
#
_cell.length_a   1.000
_cell.length_b   1.000
_cell.length_c   1.000
_cell.angle_alpha   90.00
_cell.angle_beta   90.00
_cell.angle_gamma   90.00
#
_symmetry.space_group_name_H-M   'P 1'
#
loop_
_entity.id
_entity.type
_entity.pdbx_description
1 polymer ?
#
loop_
_entity_poly.entity_id
_entity_poly.type
_entity_poly.pdbx_seq_one_letter_code
_entity_poly.pdbx_strand_id
1 'polypeptide(L)'
;MKIINFLLDKITKKVVKFNDKDEQEYERLGKIITEVGHKKQLPAIELKNVFIDFGETLAVDDASFTISEGSLVTLLGPSGSGKTTTLNAISGLLTITSGNVYFRGKDVTKLPPQKRKLGFVFQNYALYPHMSVYANIAFPLKNDIEWQNKVILKRNTALNEIRFTYLKALGCDDATLNELHQLWRVYRKIDRETSFEYSNKMVELRRNLEKATTDYKMSKVHYVAELNASSRLALKALESLKASQKEKKAVIKDELSLLKNTHQLGVESDYAQTKFVNELESPVKKVKPESLEHAQSLLNQTQDKIAALVEEDRSGFWPKTQMNLLKLETRYMKDAIFYKFYIKQFQVIEKYKPFIAEQKAKYLAAKNEYKTLKNDAEAQQLRRNFKYLKYLALAKFNAKYTEVAQQFNLVEMMEQDKKIKNVPLSDEQRAYIREQQKSVLTIRKAIHEEVLEVARRVDIMPILKKKPTRLSGGQQQRVAIARAIVKKPQILLMDEPLSNLDAKLRISTRQWIREIQQKLGITTVFVTHDQEEAMSISDVIVCMSMAKVQQIGSPMELYHKPKNKFVARFLGMPEMAMLPGQYKDGVLSVFDHKLDGIKIKNVDQANYSVGIRAEDFEVTSDNSGLFSGRVKAVENFGKESKLIVELPNKADANFLIDNRFSFKVNDTVHFNIPKDRLHIFDELTEKRVEYEIIE
;
A
#
# COMPACT_ATOMS: atom_id res chain seq x y z
N MET A 1 -34.15 5.19 -9.49
CA MET A 1 -32.93 5.90 -9.96
C MET A 1 -32.64 5.75 -11.47
N LYS A 2 -32.66 4.55 -12.09
CA LYS A 2 -32.44 4.35 -13.54
C LYS A 2 -33.44 5.09 -14.45
N ILE A 3 -34.72 5.03 -14.10
CA ILE A 3 -35.81 5.73 -14.81
C ILE A 3 -35.67 7.25 -14.65
N ILE A 4 -35.24 7.71 -13.47
CA ILE A 4 -35.05 9.13 -13.16
C ILE A 4 -33.89 9.74 -13.96
N ASN A 5 -32.74 9.07 -14.07
CA ASN A 5 -31.63 9.57 -14.89
C ASN A 5 -31.95 9.56 -16.38
N PHE A 6 -32.68 8.54 -16.87
CA PHE A 6 -33.13 8.48 -18.26
C PHE A 6 -34.18 9.57 -18.59
N LEU A 7 -35.09 9.84 -17.66
CA LEU A 7 -36.06 10.94 -17.75
C LEU A 7 -35.35 12.29 -17.67
N LEU A 8 -34.41 12.48 -16.75
CA LEU A 8 -33.60 13.71 -16.66
C LEU A 8 -32.78 13.95 -17.94
N ASP A 9 -32.24 12.90 -18.56
CA ASP A 9 -31.49 12.98 -19.83
C ASP A 9 -32.39 13.34 -21.02
N LYS A 10 -33.63 12.81 -21.05
CA LYS A 10 -34.67 13.22 -22.02
C LYS A 10 -35.18 14.65 -21.78
N ILE A 11 -35.32 15.06 -20.53
CA ILE A 11 -35.78 16.41 -20.13
C ILE A 11 -34.70 17.44 -20.45
N THR A 12 -33.43 17.19 -20.12
CA THR A 12 -32.32 18.10 -20.46
C THR A 12 -32.16 18.27 -21.97
N LYS A 13 -32.37 17.21 -22.77
CA LYS A 13 -32.41 17.31 -24.24
C LYS A 13 -33.53 18.21 -24.79
N LYS A 14 -34.65 18.37 -24.09
CA LYS A 14 -35.80 19.17 -24.53
C LYS A 14 -35.84 20.59 -23.96
N VAL A 15 -35.16 20.85 -22.84
CA VAL A 15 -35.36 22.08 -22.04
C VAL A 15 -34.17 23.04 -22.08
N VAL A 16 -32.97 22.59 -22.43
CA VAL A 16 -31.76 23.44 -22.37
C VAL A 16 -31.69 24.35 -23.61
N LYS A 17 -31.79 25.67 -23.39
CA LYS A 17 -31.40 26.69 -24.38
C LYS A 17 -29.89 26.86 -24.34
N PHE A 18 -29.24 26.65 -25.49
CA PHE A 18 -27.82 26.94 -25.69
C PHE A 18 -27.61 28.43 -25.90
N ASN A 19 -26.47 28.98 -25.46
CA ASN A 19 -26.11 30.38 -25.63
C ASN A 19 -24.84 30.53 -26.49
N ASP A 20 -24.51 31.77 -26.88
CA ASP A 20 -23.35 32.05 -27.76
C ASP A 20 -22.01 31.58 -27.16
N LYS A 21 -21.89 31.57 -25.82
CA LYS A 21 -20.70 31.06 -25.13
C LYS A 21 -20.54 29.55 -25.27
N ASP A 22 -21.65 28.80 -25.19
CA ASP A 22 -21.64 27.36 -25.41
C ASP A 22 -21.20 27.04 -26.86
N GLU A 23 -21.59 27.88 -27.83
CA GLU A 23 -21.23 27.75 -29.24
C GLU A 23 -19.75 28.04 -29.50
N GLN A 24 -19.23 29.15 -28.96
CA GLN A 24 -17.81 29.50 -29.06
C GLN A 24 -16.90 28.43 -28.46
N GLU A 25 -17.31 27.85 -27.32
CA GLU A 25 -16.56 26.80 -26.67
C GLU A 25 -16.60 25.49 -27.43
N TYR A 26 -17.74 25.15 -28.03
CA TYR A 26 -17.85 24.00 -28.93
C TYR A 26 -16.84 24.09 -30.08
N GLU A 27 -16.72 25.26 -30.71
CA GLU A 27 -15.78 25.50 -31.80
C GLU A 27 -14.31 25.43 -31.31
N ARG A 28 -14.00 26.03 -30.15
CA ARG A 28 -12.65 25.95 -29.54
C ARG A 28 -12.23 24.50 -29.31
N LEU A 29 -13.09 23.73 -28.63
CA LEU A 29 -12.81 22.32 -28.32
C LEU A 29 -12.81 21.45 -29.58
N GLY A 30 -13.62 21.78 -30.59
CA GLY A 30 -13.62 21.11 -31.90
C GLY A 30 -12.25 21.16 -32.57
N LYS A 31 -11.59 22.33 -32.53
CA LYS A 31 -10.21 22.53 -33.04
C LYS A 31 -9.18 21.75 -32.23
N ILE A 32 -9.24 21.82 -30.89
CA ILE A 32 -8.33 21.06 -30.01
C ILE A 32 -8.50 19.54 -30.18
N ILE A 33 -9.72 19.05 -30.40
CA ILE A 33 -9.99 17.62 -30.59
C ILE A 33 -9.48 17.10 -31.95
N THR A 34 -9.31 17.99 -32.92
CA THR A 34 -8.82 17.68 -34.26
C THR A 34 -7.29 17.70 -34.33
N GLU A 35 -6.63 18.54 -33.54
CA GLU A 35 -5.16 18.58 -33.35
C GLU A 35 -4.71 17.65 -32.20
N VAL A 36 -3.96 16.58 -32.47
CA VAL A 36 -3.30 15.75 -31.43
C VAL A 36 -1.79 15.75 -31.71
N GLY A 37 -0.89 15.93 -30.77
CA GLY A 37 -1.05 16.18 -29.35
C GLY A 37 0.24 15.98 -28.56
N HIS A 38 0.16 16.12 -27.24
CA HIS A 38 1.20 15.64 -26.33
C HIS A 38 0.54 14.98 -25.11
N LYS A 39 0.83 13.71 -24.88
CA LYS A 39 0.52 13.05 -23.62
C LYS A 39 1.68 13.29 -22.66
N LYS A 40 1.45 14.13 -21.65
CA LYS A 40 2.31 14.12 -20.46
C LYS A 40 2.19 12.74 -19.82
N GLN A 41 3.32 12.05 -19.64
CA GLN A 41 3.35 10.72 -19.03
C GLN A 41 3.08 10.89 -17.53
N LEU A 42 1.86 10.56 -17.10
CA LEU A 42 1.44 10.62 -15.71
C LEU A 42 1.52 9.21 -15.09
N PRO A 43 1.83 9.09 -13.78
CA PRO A 43 1.80 7.80 -13.10
C PRO A 43 0.38 7.25 -13.09
N ALA A 44 0.26 5.92 -13.14
CA ALA A 44 -1.03 5.24 -13.08
C ALA A 44 -1.71 5.44 -11.73
N ILE A 45 -0.94 5.32 -10.64
CA ILE A 45 -1.37 5.56 -9.26
C ILE A 45 -0.32 6.43 -8.57
N GLU A 46 -0.77 7.40 -7.78
CA GLU A 46 0.08 8.21 -6.92
C GLU A 46 -0.60 8.35 -5.55
N LEU A 47 0.12 7.98 -4.50
CA LEU A 47 -0.25 8.21 -3.11
C LEU A 47 0.59 9.37 -2.58
N LYS A 48 -0.06 10.38 -2.00
CA LYS A 48 0.61 11.51 -1.35
C LYS A 48 0.20 11.58 0.10
N ASN A 49 1.18 11.41 0.98
CA ASN A 49 1.06 11.60 2.41
C ASN A 49 -0.17 10.88 2.98
N VAL A 50 -0.36 9.62 2.59
CA VAL A 50 -1.53 8.85 3.00
C VAL A 50 -1.30 8.32 4.42
N PHE A 51 -2.19 8.73 5.34
CA PHE A 51 -2.23 8.21 6.70
C PHE A 51 -3.57 7.57 6.98
N ILE A 52 -3.53 6.49 7.73
CA ILE A 52 -4.72 5.72 8.11
C ILE A 52 -4.57 5.36 9.59
N ASP A 53 -5.41 6.01 10.39
CA ASP A 53 -5.46 5.86 11.83
C ASP A 53 -6.86 5.41 12.23
N PHE A 54 -6.94 4.27 12.93
CA PHE A 54 -8.19 3.73 13.47
C PHE A 54 -8.50 4.27 14.89
N GLY A 55 -7.67 5.17 15.41
CA GLY A 55 -7.77 5.78 16.75
C GLY A 55 -6.91 5.04 17.78
N GLU A 56 -7.01 3.71 17.82
CA GLU A 56 -6.18 2.88 18.70
C GLU A 56 -4.81 2.57 18.07
N THR A 57 -4.78 2.46 16.74
CA THR A 57 -3.60 2.05 15.97
C THR A 57 -3.47 2.83 14.67
N LEU A 58 -2.29 3.43 14.48
CA LEU A 58 -1.85 3.98 13.21
C LEU A 58 -1.45 2.83 12.28
N ALA A 59 -2.29 2.54 11.30
CA ALA A 59 -2.15 1.39 10.40
C ALA A 59 -1.36 1.70 9.13
N VAL A 60 -1.33 2.96 8.70
CA VAL A 60 -0.46 3.46 7.63
C VAL A 60 0.08 4.84 8.05
N ASP A 61 1.40 4.97 8.06
CA ASP A 61 2.15 6.15 8.46
C ASP A 61 2.96 6.66 7.25
N ASP A 62 2.45 7.71 6.59
CA ASP A 62 3.03 8.37 5.40
C ASP A 62 3.33 7.44 4.21
N ALA A 63 2.31 6.79 3.65
CA ALA A 63 2.46 6.10 2.37
C ALA A 63 2.50 7.12 1.22
N SER A 64 3.71 7.43 0.75
CA SER A 64 3.98 8.36 -0.35
C SER A 64 4.80 7.70 -1.46
N PHE A 65 4.14 7.28 -2.55
CA PHE A 65 4.81 6.64 -3.69
C PHE A 65 3.97 6.70 -4.97
N THR A 66 4.63 6.43 -6.10
CA THR A 66 4.00 6.38 -7.42
C THR A 66 4.12 4.99 -8.03
N ILE A 67 3.17 4.65 -8.89
CA ILE A 67 3.15 3.41 -9.67
C ILE A 67 3.01 3.80 -11.14
N SER A 68 3.94 3.30 -11.95
CA SER A 68 3.99 3.53 -13.39
C SER A 68 2.87 2.78 -14.13
N GLU A 69 2.57 3.23 -15.34
CA GLU A 69 1.62 2.54 -16.21
C GLU A 69 2.16 1.17 -16.64
N GLY A 70 1.31 0.14 -16.58
CA GLY A 70 1.64 -1.21 -17.03
C GLY A 70 2.59 -1.99 -16.13
N SER A 71 3.07 -1.43 -15.02
CA SER A 71 3.94 -2.16 -14.08
C SER A 71 3.13 -3.03 -13.11
N LEU A 72 3.73 -4.14 -12.67
CA LEU A 72 3.30 -4.95 -11.53
C LEU A 72 4.11 -4.53 -10.30
N VAL A 73 3.44 -3.89 -9.35
CA VAL A 73 4.03 -3.44 -8.09
C VAL A 73 3.53 -4.31 -6.95
N THR A 74 4.43 -4.80 -6.12
CA THR A 74 4.07 -5.62 -4.96
C THR A 74 4.23 -4.85 -3.66
N LEU A 75 3.18 -4.81 -2.83
CA LEU A 75 3.28 -4.41 -1.43
C LEU A 75 3.70 -5.65 -0.63
N LEU A 76 4.87 -5.60 -0.03
CA LEU A 76 5.50 -6.72 0.68
C LEU A 76 5.80 -6.34 2.14
N GLY A 77 5.72 -7.30 3.06
CA GLY A 77 6.04 -7.10 4.47
C GLY A 77 5.33 -8.09 5.40
N PRO A 78 5.67 -8.10 6.69
CA PRO A 78 5.07 -9.01 7.68
C PRO A 78 3.59 -8.72 7.94
N SER A 79 2.91 -9.63 8.65
CA SER A 79 1.53 -9.41 9.08
C SER A 79 1.41 -8.10 9.89
N GLY A 80 0.35 -7.34 9.67
CA GLY A 80 0.14 -6.04 10.34
C GLY A 80 0.98 -4.87 9.82
N SER A 81 1.78 -5.03 8.75
CA SER A 81 2.63 -3.95 8.23
C SER A 81 1.90 -2.82 7.47
N GLY A 82 0.58 -2.94 7.26
CA GLY A 82 -0.24 -1.93 6.59
C GLY A 82 -0.51 -2.18 5.09
N LYS A 83 -0.07 -3.30 4.51
CA LYS A 83 -0.22 -3.61 3.07
C LYS A 83 -1.67 -3.61 2.58
N THR A 84 -2.51 -4.48 3.17
CA THR A 84 -3.92 -4.61 2.82
C THR A 84 -4.68 -3.33 3.16
N THR A 85 -4.29 -2.62 4.22
CA THR A 85 -4.83 -1.29 4.57
C THR A 85 -4.56 -0.27 3.46
N THR A 86 -3.32 -0.21 2.95
CA THR A 86 -2.93 0.63 1.81
C THR A 86 -3.66 0.22 0.53
N LEU A 87 -3.74 -1.08 0.22
CA LEU A 87 -4.47 -1.58 -0.94
C LEU A 87 -5.96 -1.21 -0.88
N ASN A 88 -6.59 -1.33 0.30
CA ASN A 88 -7.98 -0.97 0.51
C ASN A 88 -8.22 0.55 0.45
N ALA A 89 -7.23 1.36 0.83
CA ALA A 89 -7.26 2.79 0.61
C ALA A 89 -7.18 3.16 -0.88
N ILE A 90 -6.34 2.46 -1.66
CA ILE A 90 -6.27 2.62 -3.13
C ILE A 90 -7.58 2.18 -3.78
N SER A 91 -8.20 1.09 -3.30
CA SER A 91 -9.47 0.58 -3.82
C SER A 91 -10.68 1.44 -3.46
N GLY A 92 -10.57 2.22 -2.37
CA GLY A 92 -11.66 3.00 -1.80
C GLY A 92 -12.58 2.19 -0.89
N LEU A 93 -12.24 0.93 -0.59
CA LEU A 93 -12.94 0.13 0.42
C LEU A 93 -12.67 0.67 1.83
N LEU A 94 -11.52 1.32 2.02
CA LEU A 94 -11.16 2.00 3.24
C LEU A 94 -11.01 3.51 3.00
N THR A 95 -11.53 4.31 3.92
CA THR A 95 -11.39 5.77 3.87
C THR A 95 -10.09 6.17 4.55
N ILE A 96 -9.29 7.02 3.91
CA ILE A 96 -8.04 7.52 4.49
C ILE A 96 -8.30 8.64 5.49
N THR A 97 -7.49 8.71 6.54
CA THR A 97 -7.59 9.76 7.57
C THR A 97 -7.16 11.11 6.98
N SER A 98 -6.05 11.12 6.26
CA SER A 98 -5.44 12.26 5.56
C SER A 98 -4.60 11.80 4.36
N GLY A 99 -4.19 12.77 3.53
CA GLY A 99 -3.49 12.53 2.28
C GLY A 99 -4.43 12.45 1.08
N ASN A 100 -3.86 12.06 -0.06
CA ASN A 100 -4.57 11.95 -1.33
C ASN A 100 -4.13 10.72 -2.12
N VAL A 101 -5.07 10.16 -2.88
CA VAL A 101 -4.84 9.11 -3.88
C VAL A 101 -5.24 9.64 -5.24
N TYR A 102 -4.33 9.62 -6.19
CA TYR A 102 -4.55 10.07 -7.57
C TYR A 102 -4.39 8.91 -8.54
N PHE A 103 -5.29 8.83 -9.53
CA PHE A 103 -5.14 7.94 -10.69
C PHE A 103 -4.93 8.80 -11.93
N ARG A 104 -3.75 8.68 -12.58
CA ARG A 104 -3.39 9.49 -13.77
C ARG A 104 -3.61 11.00 -13.53
N GLY A 105 -3.19 11.49 -12.36
CA GLY A 105 -3.36 12.88 -11.94
C GLY A 105 -4.76 13.27 -11.43
N LYS A 106 -5.77 12.39 -11.56
CA LYS A 106 -7.12 12.65 -11.05
C LYS A 106 -7.25 12.21 -9.59
N ASP A 107 -7.62 13.11 -8.69
CA ASP A 107 -7.91 12.77 -7.30
C ASP A 107 -9.13 11.81 -7.21
N VAL A 108 -8.90 10.63 -6.66
CA VAL A 108 -9.91 9.59 -6.42
C VAL A 108 -10.19 9.34 -4.94
N THR A 109 -9.56 10.09 -4.04
CA THR A 109 -9.58 9.91 -2.57
C THR A 109 -10.99 9.75 -2.01
N LYS A 110 -11.92 10.61 -2.43
CA LYS A 110 -13.31 10.62 -1.96
C LYS A 110 -14.27 9.81 -2.85
N LEU A 111 -13.76 9.18 -3.91
CA LEU A 111 -14.59 8.37 -4.79
C LEU A 111 -14.83 7.00 -4.15
N PRO A 112 -16.07 6.49 -4.18
CA PRO A 112 -16.36 5.12 -3.78
C PRO A 112 -15.73 4.12 -4.78
N PRO A 113 -15.49 2.86 -4.37
CA PRO A 113 -14.80 1.86 -5.20
C PRO A 113 -15.34 1.72 -6.62
N GLN A 114 -16.67 1.74 -6.77
CA GLN A 114 -17.33 1.57 -8.08
C GLN A 114 -16.98 2.69 -9.06
N LYS A 115 -16.72 3.91 -8.56
CA LYS A 115 -16.35 5.08 -9.39
C LYS A 115 -14.86 5.15 -9.69
N ARG A 116 -14.02 4.33 -9.04
CA ARG A 116 -12.57 4.27 -9.28
C ARG A 116 -12.18 3.41 -10.48
N LYS A 117 -13.14 2.65 -11.06
CA LYS A 117 -12.98 1.89 -12.32
C LYS A 117 -11.79 0.92 -12.34
N LEU A 118 -11.56 0.25 -11.21
CA LEU A 118 -10.50 -0.76 -11.01
C LEU A 118 -11.07 -2.17 -10.99
N GLY A 119 -10.21 -3.15 -11.26
CA GLY A 119 -10.46 -4.56 -10.95
C GLY A 119 -9.92 -4.89 -9.56
N PHE A 120 -10.59 -5.76 -8.82
CA PHE A 120 -10.16 -6.20 -7.49
C PHE A 120 -10.29 -7.71 -7.35
N VAL A 121 -9.25 -8.37 -6.87
CA VAL A 121 -9.21 -9.79 -6.52
C VAL A 121 -9.01 -9.90 -5.02
N PHE A 122 -9.99 -10.48 -4.32
CA PHE A 122 -9.96 -10.68 -2.88
C PHE A 122 -9.21 -11.95 -2.51
N GLN A 123 -8.65 -11.99 -1.30
CA GLN A 123 -7.97 -13.15 -0.72
C GLN A 123 -8.81 -14.43 -0.81
N ASN A 124 -10.08 -14.37 -0.39
CA ASN A 124 -11.01 -15.51 -0.43
C ASN A 124 -11.77 -15.66 -1.76
N TYR A 125 -11.27 -15.07 -2.85
CA TYR A 125 -11.85 -15.00 -4.21
C TYR A 125 -13.20 -14.26 -4.33
N ALA A 126 -14.00 -14.25 -3.26
CA ALA A 126 -15.32 -13.63 -3.14
C ALA A 126 -16.27 -14.00 -4.30
N LEU A 127 -16.22 -15.24 -4.79
CA LEU A 127 -17.10 -15.72 -5.87
C LEU A 127 -18.53 -15.92 -5.35
N TYR A 128 -19.53 -15.66 -6.19
CA TYR A 128 -20.94 -15.91 -5.84
C TYR A 128 -21.22 -17.41 -5.95
N PRO A 129 -21.46 -18.12 -4.83
CA PRO A 129 -21.51 -19.59 -4.82
C PRO A 129 -22.74 -20.16 -5.53
N HIS A 130 -23.84 -19.40 -5.55
CA HIS A 130 -25.09 -19.76 -6.19
C HIS A 130 -25.07 -19.52 -7.72
N MET A 131 -24.10 -18.77 -8.24
CA MET A 131 -23.96 -18.44 -9.66
C MET A 131 -22.97 -19.40 -10.35
N SER A 132 -23.17 -19.66 -11.64
CA SER A 132 -22.14 -20.34 -12.46
C SER A 132 -20.90 -19.46 -12.66
N VAL A 133 -19.81 -20.04 -13.15
CA VAL A 133 -18.61 -19.30 -13.57
C VAL A 133 -18.97 -18.23 -14.60
N TYR A 134 -19.74 -18.57 -15.63
CA TYR A 134 -20.23 -17.60 -16.62
C TYR A 134 -20.99 -16.44 -15.97
N ALA A 135 -21.90 -16.75 -15.06
CA ALA A 135 -22.70 -15.73 -14.38
C ALA A 135 -21.85 -14.83 -13.48
N ASN A 136 -20.84 -15.38 -12.79
CA ASN A 136 -19.87 -14.61 -12.01
C ASN A 136 -19.13 -13.58 -12.87
N ILE A 137 -18.68 -13.97 -14.07
CA ILE A 137 -17.92 -13.08 -14.98
C ILE A 137 -18.85 -12.09 -15.70
N ALA A 138 -20.08 -12.49 -16.02
CA ALA A 138 -21.07 -11.62 -16.68
C ALA A 138 -21.68 -10.57 -15.73
N PHE A 139 -21.72 -10.86 -14.42
CA PHE A 139 -22.40 -10.03 -13.43
C PHE A 139 -21.90 -8.58 -13.38
N PRO A 140 -20.58 -8.29 -13.38
CA PRO A 140 -20.08 -6.92 -13.40
C PRO A 140 -20.54 -6.14 -14.65
N LEU A 141 -20.62 -6.77 -15.83
CA LEU A 141 -21.04 -6.12 -17.08
C LEU A 141 -22.54 -5.79 -17.09
N LYS A 142 -23.37 -6.70 -16.56
CA LYS A 142 -24.84 -6.51 -16.44
C LYS A 142 -25.19 -5.30 -15.57
N ASN A 143 -24.36 -5.00 -14.58
CA ASN A 143 -24.60 -3.94 -13.60
C ASN A 143 -23.87 -2.62 -13.92
N ASP A 144 -23.09 -2.57 -15.01
CA ASP A 144 -22.30 -1.39 -15.36
C ASP A 144 -22.93 -0.58 -16.50
N ILE A 145 -23.55 0.54 -16.15
CA ILE A 145 -24.20 1.44 -17.09
C ILE A 145 -23.19 2.12 -18.01
N GLU A 146 -22.01 2.48 -17.49
CA GLU A 146 -20.99 3.15 -18.31
C GLU A 146 -20.43 2.20 -19.37
N TRP A 147 -20.17 0.94 -19.00
CA TRP A 147 -19.75 -0.08 -19.94
C TRP A 147 -20.83 -0.32 -21.02
N GLN A 148 -22.11 -0.42 -20.62
CA GLN A 148 -23.21 -0.55 -21.57
C GLN A 148 -23.30 0.64 -22.53
N ASN A 149 -23.11 1.87 -22.02
CA ASN A 149 -23.07 3.07 -22.85
C ASN A 149 -21.88 3.06 -23.83
N LYS A 150 -20.71 2.55 -23.44
CA LYS A 150 -19.57 2.37 -24.35
C LYS A 150 -19.88 1.38 -25.48
N VAL A 151 -20.56 0.27 -25.16
CA VAL A 151 -21.01 -0.70 -26.17
C VAL A 151 -22.00 -0.06 -27.13
N ILE A 152 -22.97 0.70 -26.61
CA ILE A 152 -23.94 1.45 -27.44
C ILE A 152 -23.21 2.45 -28.34
N LEU A 153 -22.22 3.18 -27.82
CA LEU A 153 -21.45 4.15 -28.59
C LEU A 153 -20.62 3.48 -29.69
N LYS A 154 -20.00 2.32 -29.40
CA LYS A 154 -19.28 1.51 -30.39
C LYS A 154 -20.22 1.02 -31.50
N ARG A 155 -21.39 0.51 -31.11
CA ARG A 155 -22.45 0.10 -32.04
C ARG A 155 -22.90 1.26 -32.92
N ASN A 156 -23.19 2.42 -32.34
CA ASN A 156 -23.65 3.59 -33.09
C ASN A 156 -22.57 4.12 -34.03
N THR A 157 -21.30 4.05 -33.62
CA THR A 157 -20.17 4.39 -34.50
C THR A 157 -20.14 3.45 -35.71
N ALA A 158 -20.20 2.14 -35.50
CA ALA A 158 -20.21 1.17 -36.60
C ALA A 158 -21.42 1.36 -37.54
N LEU A 159 -22.60 1.67 -37.00
CA LEU A 159 -23.78 1.99 -37.81
C LEU A 159 -23.58 3.26 -38.64
N ASN A 160 -22.94 4.29 -38.08
CA ASN A 160 -22.62 5.53 -38.80
C ASN A 160 -21.59 5.26 -39.91
N GLU A 161 -20.55 4.46 -39.66
CA GLU A 161 -19.59 4.06 -40.70
C GLU A 161 -20.27 3.33 -41.86
N ILE A 162 -21.20 2.42 -41.56
CA ILE A 162 -22.01 1.75 -42.58
C ILE A 162 -22.82 2.79 -43.37
N ARG A 163 -23.53 3.69 -42.69
CA ARG A 163 -24.33 4.76 -43.32
C ARG A 163 -23.49 5.66 -44.21
N PHE A 164 -22.31 6.07 -43.77
CA PHE A 164 -21.40 6.91 -44.54
C PHE A 164 -20.87 6.17 -45.77
N THR A 165 -20.64 4.86 -45.67
CA THR A 165 -20.29 4.02 -46.82
C THR A 165 -21.42 4.00 -47.86
N TYR A 166 -22.68 3.87 -47.43
CA TYR A 166 -23.84 3.97 -48.32
C TYR A 166 -23.97 5.37 -48.94
N LEU A 167 -23.83 6.43 -48.15
CA LEU A 167 -23.87 7.82 -48.67
C LEU A 167 -22.80 8.04 -49.74
N LYS A 168 -21.58 7.56 -49.54
CA LYS A 168 -20.51 7.62 -50.53
C LYS A 168 -20.89 6.90 -51.83
N ALA A 169 -21.49 5.71 -51.72
CA ALA A 169 -21.94 4.95 -52.89
C ALA A 169 -23.14 5.61 -53.62
N LEU A 170 -23.94 6.41 -52.91
CA LEU A 170 -25.04 7.19 -53.46
C LEU A 170 -24.61 8.54 -54.05
N GLY A 171 -23.30 8.84 -54.09
CA GLY A 171 -22.75 10.05 -54.70
C GLY A 171 -22.64 11.26 -53.76
N CYS A 172 -22.67 11.06 -52.44
CA CYS A 172 -22.37 12.12 -51.47
C CYS A 172 -20.90 12.54 -51.59
N ASP A 173 -20.64 13.85 -51.61
CA ASP A 173 -19.29 14.39 -51.75
C ASP A 173 -18.42 14.14 -50.50
N ASP A 174 -17.11 14.03 -50.70
CA ASP A 174 -16.17 13.74 -49.61
C ASP A 174 -16.09 14.87 -48.58
N ALA A 175 -16.42 16.12 -48.92
CA ALA A 175 -16.41 17.22 -47.97
C ALA A 175 -17.55 17.10 -46.95
N THR A 176 -18.76 16.80 -47.41
CA THR A 176 -19.92 16.52 -46.56
C THR A 176 -19.70 15.29 -45.68
N LEU A 177 -19.11 14.21 -46.21
CA LEU A 177 -18.77 13.03 -45.42
C LEU A 177 -17.72 13.35 -44.34
N ASN A 178 -16.69 14.12 -44.68
CA ASN A 178 -15.67 14.56 -43.72
C ASN A 178 -16.28 15.42 -42.61
N GLU A 179 -17.21 16.31 -42.94
CA GLU A 179 -17.96 17.11 -41.95
C GLU A 179 -18.73 16.19 -40.97
N LEU A 180 -19.46 15.19 -41.48
CA LEU A 180 -20.19 14.22 -40.64
C LEU A 180 -19.24 13.41 -39.74
N HIS A 181 -18.09 12.97 -40.27
CA HIS A 181 -17.06 12.30 -39.48
C HIS A 181 -16.49 13.22 -38.39
N GLN A 182 -16.24 14.49 -38.69
CA GLN A 182 -15.75 15.48 -37.73
C GLN A 182 -16.78 15.73 -36.62
N LEU A 183 -18.04 16.00 -36.95
CA LEU A 183 -19.11 16.20 -35.98
C LEU A 183 -19.27 14.98 -35.04
N TRP A 184 -19.23 13.77 -35.60
CA TRP A 184 -19.26 12.54 -34.80
C TRP A 184 -18.03 12.38 -33.90
N ARG A 185 -16.83 12.71 -34.41
CA ARG A 185 -15.58 12.68 -33.65
C ARG A 185 -15.60 13.66 -32.48
N VAL A 186 -16.11 14.87 -32.69
CA VAL A 186 -16.27 15.89 -31.64
C VAL A 186 -17.25 15.38 -30.59
N TYR A 187 -18.44 14.90 -30.96
CA TYR A 187 -19.41 14.33 -30.02
C TYR A 187 -18.80 13.22 -29.14
N ARG A 188 -17.99 12.33 -29.72
CA ARG A 188 -17.34 11.23 -28.98
C ARG A 188 -16.28 11.67 -27.97
N LYS A 189 -15.61 12.80 -28.22
CA LYS A 189 -14.44 13.24 -27.44
C LYS A 189 -14.73 14.43 -26.51
N ILE A 190 -15.72 15.27 -26.81
CA ILE A 190 -16.00 16.52 -26.10
C ILE A 190 -16.30 16.34 -24.60
N ASP A 191 -16.98 15.26 -24.22
CA ASP A 191 -17.26 14.93 -22.80
C ASP A 191 -15.96 14.67 -22.01
N ARG A 192 -14.97 14.03 -22.66
CA ARG A 192 -13.66 13.76 -22.04
C ARG A 192 -12.88 15.06 -21.85
N GLU A 193 -12.87 15.94 -22.84
CA GLU A 193 -12.10 17.19 -22.80
C GLU A 193 -12.69 18.16 -21.78
N THR A 194 -14.01 18.40 -21.86
CA THR A 194 -14.71 19.24 -20.88
C THR A 194 -14.60 18.69 -19.45
N SER A 195 -14.61 17.36 -19.28
CA SER A 195 -14.36 16.74 -17.97
C SER A 195 -12.93 16.97 -17.49
N PHE A 196 -11.95 17.01 -18.39
CA PHE A 196 -10.54 17.21 -18.05
C PHE A 196 -10.31 18.66 -17.60
N GLU A 197 -10.72 19.64 -18.40
CA GLU A 197 -10.58 21.07 -18.06
C GLU A 197 -11.28 21.41 -16.74
N TYR A 198 -12.53 20.96 -16.56
CA TYR A 198 -13.26 21.18 -15.31
C TYR A 198 -12.55 20.53 -14.11
N SER A 199 -12.03 19.31 -14.28
CA SER A 199 -11.33 18.64 -13.17
C SER A 199 -10.04 19.36 -12.80
N ASN A 200 -9.25 19.83 -13.78
CA ASN A 200 -8.00 20.55 -13.54
C ASN A 200 -8.24 21.86 -12.80
N LYS A 201 -9.21 22.67 -13.24
CA LYS A 201 -9.58 23.92 -12.56
C LYS A 201 -10.01 23.64 -11.12
N MET A 202 -10.83 22.60 -10.90
CA MET A 202 -11.27 22.26 -9.55
C MET A 202 -10.13 21.79 -8.63
N VAL A 203 -9.10 21.12 -9.17
CA VAL A 203 -7.90 20.74 -8.42
C VAL A 203 -7.08 21.99 -8.05
N GLU A 204 -6.87 22.89 -8.99
CA GLU A 204 -6.19 24.17 -8.76
C GLU A 204 -6.85 24.97 -7.63
N LEU A 205 -8.16 25.19 -7.73
CA LEU A 205 -8.94 25.94 -6.73
C LEU A 205 -8.93 25.27 -5.35
N ARG A 206 -8.75 23.95 -5.29
CA ARG A 206 -8.72 23.20 -4.02
C ARG A 206 -7.33 23.04 -3.42
N ARG A 207 -6.27 23.32 -4.16
CA ARG A 207 -4.89 23.00 -3.76
C ARG A 207 -4.54 23.53 -2.37
N ASN A 208 -4.80 24.81 -2.11
CA ASN A 208 -4.53 25.45 -0.83
C ASN A 208 -5.38 24.86 0.30
N LEU A 209 -6.67 24.64 0.02
CA LEU A 209 -7.59 24.02 0.97
C LEU A 209 -7.18 22.58 1.32
N GLU A 210 -6.77 21.79 0.33
CA GLU A 210 -6.36 20.40 0.52
C GLU A 210 -5.07 20.31 1.34
N LYS A 211 -4.08 21.16 1.05
CA LYS A 211 -2.86 21.28 1.85
C LYS A 211 -3.18 21.65 3.29
N ALA A 212 -3.90 22.75 3.51
CA ALA A 212 -4.23 23.22 4.87
C ALA A 212 -5.12 22.24 5.64
N THR A 213 -6.04 21.53 4.96
CA THR A 213 -6.86 20.47 5.57
C THR A 213 -5.99 19.30 6.02
N THR A 214 -5.03 18.90 5.19
CA THR A 214 -4.10 17.81 5.49
C THR A 214 -3.22 18.18 6.67
N ASP A 215 -2.58 19.35 6.65
CA ASP A 215 -1.72 19.84 7.73
C ASP A 215 -2.47 19.91 9.08
N TYR A 216 -3.70 20.43 9.08
CA TYR A 216 -4.54 20.47 10.28
C TYR A 216 -4.92 19.07 10.79
N LYS A 217 -5.31 18.15 9.91
CA LYS A 217 -5.61 16.77 10.32
C LYS A 217 -4.37 16.05 10.85
N MET A 218 -3.23 16.21 10.18
CA MET A 218 -1.95 15.60 10.57
C MET A 218 -1.49 16.08 11.94
N SER A 219 -1.62 17.37 12.23
CA SER A 219 -1.27 17.89 13.57
C SER A 219 -2.08 17.21 14.69
N LYS A 220 -3.35 16.87 14.45
CA LYS A 220 -4.17 16.10 15.39
C LYS A 220 -3.78 14.62 15.48
N VAL A 221 -3.52 13.98 14.34
CA VAL A 221 -3.12 12.57 14.30
C VAL A 221 -1.79 12.39 15.03
N HIS A 222 -0.79 13.24 14.75
CA HIS A 222 0.49 13.19 15.46
C HIS A 222 0.35 13.43 16.97
N TYR A 223 -0.50 14.38 17.36
CA TYR A 223 -0.80 14.63 18.77
C TYR A 223 -1.38 13.38 19.47
N VAL A 224 -2.37 12.72 18.86
CA VAL A 224 -2.97 11.49 19.41
C VAL A 224 -1.96 10.34 19.41
N ALA A 225 -1.19 10.16 18.33
CA ALA A 225 -0.21 9.10 18.21
C ALA A 225 0.91 9.22 19.26
N GLU A 226 1.42 10.43 19.53
CA GLU A 226 2.47 10.66 20.52
C GLU A 226 1.95 10.46 21.96
N LEU A 227 0.69 10.83 22.24
CA LEU A 227 0.01 10.48 23.50
C LEU A 227 -0.15 8.96 23.67
N ASN A 228 -0.62 8.26 22.65
CA ASN A 228 -0.80 6.81 22.68
C ASN A 228 0.54 6.06 22.80
N ALA A 229 1.61 6.57 22.18
CA ALA A 229 2.95 6.04 22.35
C ALA A 229 3.43 6.16 23.81
N SER A 230 3.21 7.31 24.44
CA SER A 230 3.50 7.51 25.87
C SER A 230 2.74 6.50 26.76
N SER A 231 1.45 6.30 26.50
CA SER A 231 0.63 5.32 27.23
C SER A 231 1.16 3.89 27.08
N ARG A 232 1.53 3.48 25.86
CA ARG A 232 2.07 2.14 25.59
C ARG A 232 3.43 1.92 26.28
N LEU A 233 4.33 2.90 26.24
CA LEU A 233 5.61 2.82 26.94
C LEU A 233 5.41 2.70 28.46
N ALA A 234 4.49 3.47 29.03
CA ALA A 234 4.16 3.37 30.45
C ALA A 234 3.58 1.99 30.82
N LEU A 235 2.67 1.44 30.01
CA LEU A 235 2.13 0.09 30.22
C LEU A 235 3.21 -0.99 30.14
N LYS A 236 4.09 -0.92 29.14
CA LYS A 236 5.22 -1.86 28.99
C LYS A 236 6.18 -1.78 30.19
N ALA A 237 6.48 -0.57 30.67
CA ALA A 237 7.31 -0.38 31.87
C ALA A 237 6.64 -0.92 33.15
N LEU A 238 5.31 -0.83 33.25
CA LEU A 238 4.56 -1.43 34.35
C LEU A 238 4.56 -2.96 34.29
N GLU A 239 4.51 -3.55 33.10
CA GLU A 239 4.62 -5.00 32.89
C GLU A 239 6.01 -5.53 33.25
N SER A 240 7.08 -4.88 32.78
CA SER A 240 8.44 -5.26 33.15
C SER A 240 8.68 -5.13 34.65
N LEU A 241 8.14 -4.08 35.29
CA LEU A 241 8.20 -3.92 36.74
C LEU A 241 7.45 -5.03 37.48
N LYS A 242 6.27 -5.45 36.99
CA LYS A 242 5.52 -6.60 37.57
C LYS A 242 6.31 -7.91 37.45
N ALA A 243 6.98 -8.15 36.32
CA ALA A 243 7.79 -9.34 36.10
C ALA A 243 8.99 -9.37 37.07
N SER A 244 9.76 -8.29 37.12
CA SER A 244 10.88 -8.15 38.06
C SER A 244 10.44 -8.26 39.52
N GLN A 245 9.27 -7.70 39.88
CA GLN A 245 8.72 -7.87 41.22
C GLN A 245 8.39 -9.34 41.54
N LYS A 246 7.87 -10.11 40.57
CA LYS A 246 7.52 -11.52 40.74
C LYS A 246 8.77 -12.36 41.01
N GLU A 247 9.85 -12.10 40.28
CA GLU A 247 11.16 -12.75 40.48
C GLU A 247 11.74 -12.43 41.87
N LYS A 248 11.86 -11.14 42.22
CA LYS A 248 12.36 -10.72 43.55
C LYS A 248 11.53 -11.31 44.70
N LYS A 249 10.21 -11.42 44.54
CA LYS A 249 9.32 -12.07 45.54
C LYS A 249 9.52 -13.57 45.66
N ALA A 250 9.91 -14.26 44.59
CA ALA A 250 10.18 -15.69 44.63
C ALA A 250 11.44 -15.96 45.46
N VAL A 251 12.52 -15.22 45.21
CA VAL A 251 13.77 -15.30 45.98
C VAL A 251 13.54 -15.13 47.49
N ILE A 252 12.85 -14.06 47.91
CA ILE A 252 12.56 -13.80 49.34
C ILE A 252 11.68 -14.90 49.96
N LYS A 253 10.77 -15.50 49.19
CA LYS A 253 9.93 -16.61 49.67
C LYS A 253 10.73 -17.89 49.83
N ASP A 254 11.66 -18.16 48.92
CA ASP A 254 12.52 -19.33 48.97
C ASP A 254 13.47 -19.24 50.18
N GLU A 255 14.06 -18.07 50.44
CA GLU A 255 14.84 -17.79 51.66
C GLU A 255 14.03 -17.99 52.95
N LEU A 256 12.78 -17.49 52.99
CA LEU A 256 11.88 -17.69 54.13
C LEU A 256 11.47 -19.17 54.32
N SER A 257 11.42 -19.97 53.24
CA SER A 257 11.16 -21.41 53.32
C SER A 257 12.36 -22.18 53.88
N LEU A 258 13.58 -21.81 53.49
CA LEU A 258 14.84 -22.39 53.98
C LEU A 258 15.05 -22.11 55.48
N LEU A 259 14.76 -20.90 55.93
CA LEU A 259 14.82 -20.50 57.35
C LEU A 259 13.79 -21.23 58.22
N LYS A 260 12.60 -21.54 57.68
CA LYS A 260 11.58 -22.35 58.39
C LYS A 260 11.99 -23.81 58.55
N ASN A 261 12.69 -24.37 57.57
CA ASN A 261 13.10 -25.78 57.55
C ASN A 261 14.32 -26.06 58.45
N THR A 262 15.10 -25.04 58.82
CA THR A 262 16.35 -25.18 59.60
C THR A 262 16.18 -24.95 61.11
N HIS A 263 14.96 -24.72 61.62
CA HIS A 263 14.65 -24.45 63.04
C HIS A 263 15.53 -23.37 63.72
N GLN A 264 16.13 -22.45 62.95
CA GLN A 264 16.74 -21.22 63.46
C GLN A 264 15.66 -20.13 63.64
N LEU A 265 14.72 -20.37 64.56
CA LEU A 265 13.82 -19.30 65.05
C LEU A 265 14.40 -18.76 66.36
N GLY A 266 15.52 -18.05 66.23
CA GLY A 266 16.16 -17.34 67.34
C GLY A 266 16.09 -15.84 67.12
N VAL A 267 15.29 -15.18 67.96
CA VAL A 267 15.21 -13.73 68.22
C VAL A 267 15.00 -12.85 66.98
N GLU A 268 13.77 -12.32 66.81
CA GLU A 268 13.57 -11.07 66.05
C GLU A 268 14.59 -10.07 66.62
N SER A 269 15.60 -9.68 65.82
CA SER A 269 16.48 -8.58 66.22
C SER A 269 15.65 -7.30 66.23
N ASP A 270 14.94 -7.08 67.34
CA ASP A 270 14.73 -5.75 67.87
C ASP A 270 16.13 -5.17 68.06
N TYR A 271 16.57 -4.34 67.12
CA TYR A 271 17.22 -3.06 67.35
C TYR A 271 17.74 -2.51 66.01
N ALA A 272 17.29 -1.30 65.68
CA ALA A 272 17.66 -0.46 64.54
C ALA A 272 17.00 -0.77 63.18
N GLN A 273 15.73 -0.37 62.97
CA GLN A 273 15.22 0.08 61.65
C GLN A 273 13.75 0.53 61.59
N THR A 274 13.07 0.70 62.73
CA THR A 274 11.71 1.26 62.76
C THR A 274 11.66 2.76 62.39
N LYS A 275 12.75 3.53 62.53
CA LYS A 275 12.74 4.97 62.22
C LYS A 275 12.67 5.27 60.71
N PHE A 276 13.49 4.58 59.91
CA PHE A 276 13.57 4.76 58.45
C PHE A 276 12.30 4.32 57.73
N VAL A 277 11.76 3.14 58.09
CA VAL A 277 10.52 2.62 57.51
C VAL A 277 9.32 3.48 57.92
N ASN A 278 9.26 3.96 59.18
CA ASN A 278 8.16 4.83 59.64
C ASN A 278 8.22 6.25 59.06
N GLU A 279 9.41 6.79 58.76
CA GLU A 279 9.56 8.09 58.06
C GLU A 279 9.13 8.00 56.57
N LEU A 280 9.31 6.84 55.94
CA LEU A 280 8.92 6.59 54.55
C LEU A 280 7.44 6.12 54.38
N GLU A 281 6.83 5.54 55.43
CA GLU A 281 5.46 5.01 55.43
C GLU A 281 4.34 6.05 55.51
N SER A 282 4.65 7.35 55.63
CA SER A 282 3.62 8.39 55.56
C SER A 282 2.77 8.18 54.28
N PRO A 283 1.43 8.13 54.36
CA PRO A 283 0.58 7.80 53.23
C PRO A 283 0.65 8.92 52.20
N VAL A 284 1.63 8.86 51.30
CA VAL A 284 1.70 9.72 50.13
C VAL A 284 0.48 9.35 49.29
N LYS A 285 -0.56 10.18 49.40
CA LYS A 285 -1.72 10.13 48.51
C LYS A 285 -1.18 10.29 47.10
N LYS A 286 -1.66 9.45 46.18
CA LYS A 286 -1.32 9.56 44.76
C LYS A 286 -1.76 10.95 44.26
N VAL A 287 -0.81 11.87 44.14
CA VAL A 287 -1.08 13.23 43.67
C VAL A 287 -1.11 13.19 42.15
N LYS A 288 -2.22 13.65 41.56
CA LYS A 288 -2.28 13.86 40.11
C LYS A 288 -1.55 15.18 39.81
N PRO A 289 -0.50 15.19 38.99
CA PRO A 289 0.21 16.42 38.69
C PRO A 289 -0.66 17.39 37.90
N GLU A 290 -0.51 18.69 38.17
CA GLU A 290 -1.30 19.78 37.56
C GLU A 290 -0.56 20.51 36.44
N SER A 291 0.78 20.51 36.48
CA SER A 291 1.65 21.15 35.52
C SER A 291 2.91 20.31 35.25
N LEU A 292 3.67 20.68 34.20
CA LEU A 292 4.95 20.06 33.88
C LEU A 292 5.95 20.18 35.05
N GLU A 293 6.07 21.38 35.63
CA GLU A 293 6.95 21.67 36.76
C GLU A 293 6.55 20.88 38.01
N HIS A 294 5.25 20.78 38.29
CA HIS A 294 4.73 19.98 39.41
C HIS A 294 5.04 18.48 39.20
N ALA A 295 4.88 17.97 37.97
CA ALA A 295 5.20 16.58 37.66
C ALA A 295 6.70 16.27 37.77
N GLN A 296 7.58 17.19 37.36
CA GLN A 296 9.04 17.07 37.51
C GLN A 296 9.46 17.10 38.98
N SER A 297 8.90 18.01 39.77
CA SER A 297 9.15 18.08 41.21
C SER A 297 8.76 16.78 41.92
N LEU A 298 7.56 16.24 41.63
CA LEU A 298 7.11 14.95 42.16
C LEU A 298 7.99 13.78 41.71
N LEU A 299 8.47 13.79 40.46
CA LEU A 299 9.39 12.78 39.97
C LEU A 299 10.72 12.82 40.72
N ASN A 300 11.33 14.00 40.89
CA ASN A 300 12.59 14.15 41.61
C ASN A 300 12.45 13.67 43.06
N GLN A 301 11.42 14.12 43.78
CA GLN A 301 11.14 13.64 45.14
C GLN A 301 10.94 12.12 45.22
N THR A 302 10.35 11.51 44.18
CA THR A 302 10.15 10.06 44.12
C THR A 302 11.46 9.33 43.78
N GLN A 303 12.31 9.90 42.92
CA GLN A 303 13.61 9.35 42.58
C GLN A 303 14.59 9.40 43.76
N ASP A 304 14.57 10.47 44.55
CA ASP A 304 15.37 10.58 45.78
C ASP A 304 14.99 9.47 46.77
N LYS A 305 13.69 9.20 46.92
CA LYS A 305 13.19 8.08 47.75
C LYS A 305 13.56 6.71 47.21
N ILE A 306 13.60 6.54 45.87
CA ILE A 306 14.06 5.30 45.24
C ILE A 306 15.55 5.11 45.48
N ALA A 307 16.37 6.16 45.31
CA ALA A 307 17.81 6.10 45.53
C ALA A 307 18.13 5.71 46.98
N ALA A 308 17.47 6.35 47.95
CA ALA A 308 17.59 6.02 49.37
C ALA A 308 17.25 4.54 49.68
N LEU A 309 16.31 3.92 48.96
CA LEU A 309 15.95 2.51 49.13
C LEU A 309 16.87 1.52 48.41
N VAL A 310 17.62 1.98 47.42
CA VAL A 310 18.57 1.16 46.64
C VAL A 310 19.95 1.14 47.31
N GLU A 311 20.34 2.24 47.96
CA GLU A 311 21.60 2.35 48.71
C GLU A 311 21.61 1.58 50.04
N GLU A 312 20.46 1.16 50.56
CA GLU A 312 20.41 0.32 51.77
C GLU A 312 20.87 -1.12 51.51
N ASP A 313 21.84 -1.59 52.32
CA ASP A 313 22.31 -2.97 52.30
C ASP A 313 21.26 -3.93 52.87
N ARG A 314 20.72 -4.78 52.00
CA ARG A 314 19.61 -5.69 52.32
C ARG A 314 20.04 -7.02 52.94
N SER A 315 21.35 -7.28 53.04
CA SER A 315 21.93 -8.57 53.42
C SER A 315 21.68 -8.98 54.88
N GLY A 316 21.32 -8.03 55.76
CA GLY A 316 21.04 -8.28 57.18
C GLY A 316 19.57 -8.25 57.61
N PHE A 317 18.62 -8.04 56.69
CA PHE A 317 17.21 -7.86 57.01
C PHE A 317 16.42 -9.17 57.08
N TRP A 318 15.46 -9.25 58.02
CA TRP A 318 14.52 -10.38 58.05
C TRP A 318 13.62 -10.41 56.78
N PRO A 319 13.26 -11.58 56.23
CA PRO A 319 12.56 -11.67 54.94
C PRO A 319 11.21 -10.92 54.85
N LYS A 320 10.48 -10.75 55.96
CA LYS A 320 9.23 -9.92 55.98
C LYS A 320 9.54 -8.43 55.85
N THR A 321 10.66 -7.96 56.40
CA THR A 321 11.12 -6.57 56.26
C THR A 321 11.60 -6.32 54.83
N GLN A 322 12.36 -7.25 54.25
CA GLN A 322 12.73 -7.21 52.83
C GLN A 322 11.50 -7.19 51.91
N MET A 323 10.44 -7.96 52.23
CA MET A 323 9.18 -7.95 51.49
C MET A 323 8.43 -6.61 51.59
N ASN A 324 8.47 -5.94 52.74
CA ASN A 324 7.86 -4.62 52.92
C ASN A 324 8.64 -3.53 52.17
N LEU A 325 9.98 -3.54 52.25
CA LEU A 325 10.85 -2.66 51.47
C LEU A 325 10.65 -2.86 49.96
N LEU A 326 10.54 -4.10 49.49
CA LEU A 326 10.25 -4.41 48.08
C LEU A 326 8.87 -3.88 47.63
N LYS A 327 7.85 -3.93 48.50
CA LYS A 327 6.52 -3.34 48.21
C LYS A 327 6.61 -1.82 48.11
N LEU A 328 7.38 -1.18 48.99
CA LEU A 328 7.59 0.27 49.02
C LEU A 328 8.37 0.74 47.78
N GLU A 329 9.47 0.07 47.44
CA GLU A 329 10.26 0.27 46.22
C GLU A 329 9.38 0.12 44.97
N THR A 330 8.56 -0.94 44.90
CA THR A 330 7.64 -1.14 43.77
C THR A 330 6.62 -0.01 43.68
N ARG A 331 6.13 0.51 44.82
CA ARG A 331 5.16 1.61 44.85
C ARG A 331 5.79 2.89 44.30
N TYR A 332 6.97 3.28 44.77
CA TYR A 332 7.66 4.46 44.25
C TYR A 332 8.07 4.30 42.79
N MET A 333 8.50 3.13 42.34
CA MET A 333 8.76 2.89 40.92
C MET A 333 7.50 3.04 40.06
N LYS A 334 6.32 2.59 40.53
CA LYS A 334 5.05 2.84 39.84
C LYS A 334 4.70 4.32 39.79
N ASP A 335 4.92 5.04 40.87
CA ASP A 335 4.67 6.49 40.93
C ASP A 335 5.64 7.24 40.01
N ALA A 336 6.92 6.85 39.95
CA ALA A 336 7.90 7.40 39.01
C ALA A 336 7.52 7.15 37.55
N ILE A 337 7.04 5.94 37.19
CA ILE A 337 6.51 5.65 35.84
C ILE A 337 5.30 6.54 35.54
N PHE A 338 4.39 6.70 36.52
CA PHE A 338 3.22 7.55 36.40
C PHE A 338 3.60 9.03 36.19
N TYR A 339 4.55 9.57 36.95
CA TYR A 339 5.02 10.95 36.78
C TYR A 339 5.75 11.16 35.46
N LYS A 340 6.63 10.24 35.05
CA LYS A 340 7.26 10.26 33.72
C LYS A 340 6.24 10.28 32.58
N PHE A 341 5.15 9.52 32.72
CA PHE A 341 4.03 9.54 31.77
C PHE A 341 3.35 10.92 31.71
N TYR A 342 3.03 11.53 32.86
CA TYR A 342 2.42 12.87 32.90
C TYR A 342 3.35 13.97 32.37
N ILE A 343 4.64 13.93 32.71
CA ILE A 343 5.66 14.84 32.15
C ILE A 343 5.61 14.77 30.62
N LYS A 344 5.65 13.55 30.07
CA LYS A 344 5.60 13.36 28.62
C LYS A 344 4.27 13.84 28.02
N GLN A 345 3.14 13.61 28.70
CA GLN A 345 1.84 14.14 28.26
C GLN A 345 1.82 15.67 28.23
N PHE A 346 2.29 16.35 29.28
CA PHE A 346 2.34 17.81 29.32
C PHE A 346 3.25 18.39 28.24
N GLN A 347 4.44 17.82 28.03
CA GLN A 347 5.34 18.20 26.94
C GLN A 347 4.68 18.08 25.57
N VAL A 348 3.93 16.99 25.34
CA VAL A 348 3.18 16.78 24.09
C VAL A 348 2.06 17.83 23.97
N ILE A 349 1.33 18.12 25.05
CA ILE A 349 0.28 19.15 25.03
C ILE A 349 0.87 20.54 24.73
N GLU A 350 1.93 20.95 25.41
CA GLU A 350 2.60 22.23 25.19
C GLU A 350 3.14 22.38 23.76
N LYS A 351 3.70 21.32 23.20
CA LYS A 351 4.20 21.28 21.82
C LYS A 351 3.08 21.39 20.78
N TYR A 352 2.01 20.59 20.90
CA TYR A 352 1.01 20.48 19.84
C TYR A 352 -0.17 21.43 19.98
N LYS A 353 -0.55 21.87 21.19
CA LYS A 353 -1.70 22.78 21.38
C LYS A 353 -1.59 24.09 20.58
N PRO A 354 -0.48 24.86 20.63
CA PRO A 354 -0.34 26.06 19.81
C PRO A 354 -0.25 25.72 18.32
N PHE A 355 0.49 24.67 17.96
CA PHE A 355 0.66 24.24 16.59
C PHE A 355 -0.68 23.83 15.93
N ILE A 356 -1.51 23.03 16.60
CA ILE A 356 -2.85 22.64 16.10
C ILE A 356 -3.75 23.87 15.95
N ALA A 357 -3.67 24.85 16.86
CA ALA A 357 -4.44 26.08 16.77
C ALA A 357 -4.03 26.92 15.54
N GLU A 358 -2.74 27.05 15.29
CA GLU A 358 -2.20 27.70 14.09
C GLU A 358 -2.65 27.00 12.80
N GLN A 359 -2.50 25.67 12.73
CA GLN A 359 -2.93 24.89 11.56
C GLN A 359 -4.46 24.97 11.34
N LYS A 360 -5.25 25.01 12.43
CA LYS A 360 -6.70 25.22 12.36
C LYS A 360 -7.04 26.58 11.76
N ALA A 361 -6.32 27.64 12.14
CA ALA A 361 -6.50 28.98 11.59
C ALA A 361 -6.19 29.01 10.09
N LYS A 362 -5.07 28.41 9.66
CA LYS A 362 -4.70 28.26 8.23
C LYS A 362 -5.76 27.50 7.44
N TYR A 363 -6.29 26.40 7.98
CA TYR A 363 -7.38 25.65 7.38
C TYR A 363 -8.66 26.49 7.23
N LEU A 364 -9.06 27.24 8.26
CA LEU A 364 -10.25 28.10 8.20
C LEU A 364 -10.10 29.23 7.18
N ALA A 365 -8.92 29.85 7.10
CA ALA A 365 -8.60 30.85 6.09
C ALA A 365 -8.73 30.27 4.66
N ALA A 366 -8.04 29.15 4.38
CA ALA A 366 -8.11 28.47 3.08
C ALA A 366 -9.53 27.98 2.74
N LYS A 367 -10.33 27.60 3.74
CA LYS A 367 -11.73 27.21 3.54
C LYS A 367 -12.62 28.38 3.13
N ASN A 368 -12.38 29.56 3.71
CA ASN A 368 -13.12 30.77 3.34
C ASN A 368 -12.71 31.26 1.95
N GLU A 369 -11.41 31.23 1.64
CA GLU A 369 -10.87 31.49 0.30
C GLU A 369 -11.47 30.54 -0.75
N TYR A 370 -11.55 29.23 -0.47
CA TYR A 370 -12.20 28.30 -1.40
C TYR A 370 -13.70 28.58 -1.58
N LYS A 371 -14.41 29.08 -0.57
CA LYS A 371 -15.84 29.42 -0.71
C LYS A 371 -16.05 30.58 -1.68
N THR A 372 -15.17 31.59 -1.67
CA THR A 372 -15.24 32.70 -2.61
C THR A 372 -14.84 32.23 -4.02
N LEU A 373 -13.75 31.47 -4.12
CA LEU A 373 -13.25 30.88 -5.37
C LEU A 373 -14.21 29.87 -6.00
N LYS A 374 -15.06 29.18 -5.25
CA LYS A 374 -16.06 28.25 -5.81
C LYS A 374 -17.09 28.95 -6.72
N ASN A 375 -17.29 30.25 -6.51
CA ASN A 375 -18.17 31.07 -7.34
C ASN A 375 -17.44 31.75 -8.50
N ASP A 376 -16.17 31.41 -8.72
CA ASP A 376 -15.38 31.84 -9.87
C ASP A 376 -16.15 31.62 -11.19
N ALA A 377 -16.17 32.67 -12.02
CA ALA A 377 -16.96 32.69 -13.25
C ALA A 377 -16.48 31.63 -14.26
N GLU A 378 -15.16 31.41 -14.32
CA GLU A 378 -14.55 30.39 -15.18
C GLU A 378 -14.93 28.97 -14.72
N ALA A 379 -14.84 28.68 -13.41
CA ALA A 379 -15.27 27.39 -12.87
C ALA A 379 -16.76 27.10 -13.09
N GLN A 380 -17.63 28.11 -13.01
CA GLN A 380 -19.05 27.97 -13.32
C GLN A 380 -19.28 27.68 -14.81
N GLN A 381 -18.56 28.36 -15.70
CA GLN A 381 -18.62 28.11 -17.13
C GLN A 381 -18.13 26.69 -17.47
N LEU A 382 -16.97 26.26 -16.95
CA LEU A 382 -16.45 24.90 -17.15
C LEU A 382 -17.41 23.82 -16.63
N ARG A 383 -18.13 24.09 -15.53
CA ARG A 383 -19.18 23.18 -15.02
C ARG A 383 -20.36 23.09 -15.98
N ARG A 384 -20.77 24.22 -16.58
CA ARG A 384 -21.83 24.26 -17.60
C ARG A 384 -21.38 23.49 -18.84
N ASN A 385 -20.18 23.77 -19.32
CA ASN A 385 -19.52 23.11 -20.46
C ASN A 385 -19.56 21.58 -20.30
N PHE A 386 -19.02 21.07 -19.18
CA PHE A 386 -19.04 19.63 -18.84
C PHE A 386 -20.44 19.02 -18.83
N LYS A 387 -21.46 19.78 -18.38
CA LYS A 387 -22.82 19.27 -18.27
C LYS A 387 -23.55 19.25 -19.61
N TYR A 388 -23.34 20.25 -20.48
CA TYR A 388 -24.24 20.51 -21.61
C TYR A 388 -23.62 20.36 -23.01
N LEU A 389 -22.32 20.59 -23.20
CA LEU A 389 -21.69 20.64 -24.54
C LEU A 389 -21.85 19.36 -25.35
N LYS A 390 -21.84 18.19 -24.70
CA LYS A 390 -22.05 16.90 -25.38
C LYS A 390 -23.42 16.80 -26.06
N TYR A 391 -24.44 17.49 -25.54
CA TYR A 391 -25.78 17.50 -26.14
C TYR A 391 -25.84 18.45 -27.33
N LEU A 392 -25.16 19.58 -27.26
CA LEU A 392 -24.99 20.49 -28.41
C LEU A 392 -24.27 19.77 -29.56
N ALA A 393 -23.17 19.08 -29.26
CA ALA A 393 -22.44 18.28 -30.24
C ALA A 393 -23.31 17.21 -30.90
N LEU A 394 -24.15 16.53 -30.11
CA LEU A 394 -25.09 15.53 -30.63
C LEU A 394 -26.21 16.16 -31.49
N ALA A 395 -26.70 17.34 -31.10
CA ALA A 395 -27.73 18.07 -31.84
C ALA A 395 -27.21 18.52 -33.21
N LYS A 396 -26.01 19.10 -33.26
CA LYS A 396 -25.33 19.48 -34.51
C LYS A 396 -25.14 18.28 -35.44
N PHE A 397 -24.63 17.16 -34.92
CA PHE A 397 -24.48 15.93 -35.70
C PHE A 397 -25.83 15.43 -36.25
N ASN A 398 -26.87 15.35 -35.41
CA ASN A 398 -28.17 14.85 -35.84
C ASN A 398 -28.83 15.76 -36.88
N ALA A 399 -28.70 17.08 -36.74
CA ALA A 399 -29.24 18.05 -37.71
C ALA A 399 -28.63 17.82 -39.10
N LYS A 400 -27.30 17.85 -39.20
CA LYS A 400 -26.58 17.62 -40.45
C LYS A 400 -26.83 16.22 -41.01
N TYR A 401 -26.82 15.20 -40.16
CA TYR A 401 -27.11 13.82 -40.59
C TYR A 401 -28.52 13.68 -41.16
N THR A 402 -29.52 14.34 -40.57
CA THR A 402 -30.92 14.24 -41.03
C THR A 402 -31.10 14.92 -42.39
N GLU A 403 -30.50 16.10 -42.56
CA GLU A 403 -30.45 16.83 -43.84
C GLU A 403 -29.87 15.96 -44.96
N VAL A 404 -28.66 15.43 -44.75
CA VAL A 404 -27.97 14.60 -45.74
C VAL A 404 -28.71 13.28 -45.98
N ALA A 405 -29.23 12.63 -44.94
CA ALA A 405 -29.94 11.36 -45.10
C ALA A 405 -31.25 11.50 -45.91
N GLN A 406 -31.94 12.64 -45.79
CA GLN A 406 -33.13 12.97 -46.58
C GLN A 406 -32.76 13.27 -48.04
N GLN A 407 -31.71 14.06 -48.27
CA GLN A 407 -31.23 14.39 -49.62
C GLN A 407 -30.94 13.14 -50.47
N PHE A 408 -30.39 12.09 -49.86
CA PHE A 408 -30.01 10.85 -50.56
C PHE A 408 -30.99 9.68 -50.37
N ASN A 409 -32.19 9.89 -49.80
CA ASN A 409 -33.15 8.83 -49.47
C ASN A 409 -32.51 7.60 -48.80
N LEU A 410 -31.53 7.84 -47.92
CA LEU A 410 -30.60 6.83 -47.42
C LEU A 410 -31.30 5.63 -46.78
N VAL A 411 -32.35 5.89 -45.99
CA VAL A 411 -33.06 4.85 -45.23
C VAL A 411 -33.74 3.86 -46.18
N GLU A 412 -34.44 4.36 -47.18
CA GLU A 412 -35.16 3.54 -48.16
C GLU A 412 -34.18 2.73 -49.01
N MET A 413 -33.09 3.36 -49.47
CA MET A 413 -32.04 2.70 -50.25
C MET A 413 -31.36 1.56 -49.47
N MET A 414 -31.07 1.77 -48.18
CA MET A 414 -30.52 0.71 -47.31
C MET A 414 -31.49 -0.45 -47.09
N GLU A 415 -32.81 -0.19 -47.07
CA GLU A 415 -33.82 -1.25 -46.95
C GLU A 415 -33.98 -2.04 -48.24
N GLN A 416 -33.95 -1.37 -49.40
CA GLN A 416 -34.00 -2.01 -50.71
C GLN A 416 -32.75 -2.86 -50.99
N ASP A 417 -31.55 -2.38 -50.63
CA ASP A 417 -30.30 -3.12 -50.78
C ASP A 417 -30.28 -4.43 -49.98
N LYS A 418 -30.89 -4.45 -48.79
CA LYS A 418 -31.02 -5.68 -47.99
C LYS A 418 -31.87 -6.76 -48.69
N LYS A 419 -32.83 -6.36 -49.53
CA LYS A 419 -33.75 -7.28 -50.20
C LYS A 419 -33.24 -7.72 -51.57
N ILE A 420 -32.81 -6.76 -52.40
CA ILE A 420 -32.58 -6.97 -53.84
C ILE A 420 -31.13 -6.62 -54.24
N LYS A 421 -30.28 -6.13 -53.32
CA LYS A 421 -28.91 -5.65 -53.59
C LYS A 421 -28.84 -4.54 -54.65
N ASN A 422 -29.79 -3.61 -54.60
CA ASN A 422 -29.99 -2.58 -55.63
C ASN A 422 -29.03 -1.37 -55.52
N VAL A 423 -28.19 -1.28 -54.48
CA VAL A 423 -27.23 -0.17 -54.34
C VAL A 423 -25.87 -0.59 -54.93
N PRO A 424 -25.23 0.25 -55.77
CA PRO A 424 -23.97 -0.07 -56.44
C PRO A 424 -22.76 0.05 -55.48
N LEU A 425 -22.70 -0.82 -54.47
CA LEU A 425 -21.56 -0.96 -53.57
C LEU A 425 -20.48 -1.83 -54.20
N SER A 426 -19.24 -1.33 -54.19
CA SER A 426 -18.03 -2.10 -54.54
C SER A 426 -17.80 -3.27 -53.57
N ASP A 427 -17.03 -4.27 -53.99
CA ASP A 427 -16.70 -5.42 -53.13
C ASP A 427 -15.94 -5.01 -51.86
N GLU A 428 -15.05 -4.03 -51.96
CA GLU A 428 -14.34 -3.46 -50.81
C GLU A 428 -15.31 -2.81 -49.81
N GLN A 429 -16.28 -2.02 -50.29
CA GLN A 429 -17.29 -1.41 -49.44
C GLN A 429 -18.18 -2.47 -48.78
N ARG A 430 -18.57 -3.52 -49.51
CA ARG A 430 -19.34 -4.64 -48.94
C ARG A 430 -18.55 -5.39 -47.88
N ALA A 431 -17.25 -5.60 -48.08
CA ALA A 431 -16.36 -6.20 -47.08
C ALA A 431 -16.23 -5.31 -45.84
N TYR A 432 -16.03 -4.00 -46.01
CA TYR A 432 -15.98 -3.03 -44.92
C TYR A 432 -17.29 -3.01 -44.10
N ILE A 433 -18.46 -3.01 -44.76
CA ILE A 433 -19.76 -3.09 -44.10
C ILE A 433 -19.88 -4.37 -43.27
N ARG A 434 -19.48 -5.53 -43.79
CA ARG A 434 -19.49 -6.80 -43.04
C ARG A 434 -18.59 -6.74 -41.81
N GLU A 435 -17.43 -6.09 -41.91
CA GLU A 435 -16.54 -5.89 -40.77
C GLU A 435 -17.17 -4.98 -39.71
N GLN A 436 -17.76 -3.86 -40.10
CA GLN A 436 -18.47 -2.97 -39.18
C GLN A 436 -19.68 -3.65 -38.51
N GLN A 437 -20.41 -4.50 -39.24
CA GLN A 437 -21.55 -5.27 -38.71
C GLN A 437 -21.17 -6.16 -37.52
N LYS A 438 -19.93 -6.66 -37.44
CA LYS A 438 -19.45 -7.42 -36.26
C LYS A 438 -19.51 -6.60 -34.97
N SER A 439 -19.37 -5.28 -35.05
CA SER A 439 -19.48 -4.37 -33.89
C SER A 439 -20.92 -3.94 -33.57
N VAL A 440 -21.90 -4.32 -34.40
CA VAL A 440 -23.33 -4.01 -34.19
C VAL A 440 -23.97 -5.05 -33.27
N LEU A 441 -23.58 -5.03 -32.00
CA LEU A 441 -23.99 -6.03 -31.02
C LEU A 441 -25.11 -5.51 -30.10
N THR A 442 -26.02 -6.40 -29.72
CA THR A 442 -26.90 -6.15 -28.58
C THR A 442 -26.10 -6.21 -27.27
N ILE A 443 -26.56 -5.56 -26.21
CA ILE A 443 -25.89 -5.61 -24.90
C ILE A 443 -25.71 -7.07 -24.44
N ARG A 444 -26.74 -7.91 -24.62
CA ARG A 444 -26.68 -9.33 -24.26
C ARG A 444 -25.60 -10.08 -25.04
N LYS A 445 -25.48 -9.83 -26.35
CA LYS A 445 -24.46 -10.47 -27.20
C LYS A 445 -23.06 -9.95 -26.86
N ALA A 446 -22.89 -8.64 -26.64
CA ALA A 446 -21.62 -8.05 -26.22
C ALA A 446 -21.14 -8.62 -24.87
N ILE A 447 -22.03 -8.80 -23.89
CA ILE A 447 -21.68 -9.46 -22.61
C ILE A 447 -21.19 -10.88 -22.87
N HIS A 448 -21.89 -11.63 -23.72
CA HIS A 448 -21.51 -13.01 -24.03
C HIS A 448 -20.12 -13.07 -24.67
N GLU A 449 -19.85 -12.22 -25.66
CA GLU A 449 -18.56 -12.16 -26.35
C GLU A 449 -17.40 -11.78 -25.41
N GLU A 450 -17.58 -10.77 -24.56
CA GLU A 450 -16.57 -10.39 -23.56
C GLU A 450 -16.29 -11.50 -22.55
N VAL A 451 -17.33 -12.21 -22.09
CA VAL A 451 -17.15 -13.34 -21.16
C VAL A 451 -16.37 -14.47 -21.83
N LEU A 452 -16.68 -14.81 -23.09
CA LEU A 452 -15.94 -15.83 -23.84
C LEU A 452 -14.51 -15.40 -24.15
N GLU A 453 -14.30 -14.13 -24.49
CA GLU A 453 -12.97 -13.56 -24.72
C GLU A 453 -12.09 -13.73 -23.49
N VAL A 454 -12.58 -13.29 -22.33
CA VAL A 454 -11.84 -13.38 -21.07
C VAL A 454 -11.66 -14.83 -20.65
N ALA A 455 -12.69 -15.66 -20.80
CA ALA A 455 -12.61 -17.07 -20.45
C ALA A 455 -11.56 -17.84 -21.26
N ARG A 456 -11.36 -17.47 -22.53
CA ARG A 456 -10.25 -17.99 -23.36
C ARG A 456 -8.90 -17.51 -22.84
N ARG A 457 -8.77 -16.22 -22.52
CA ARG A 457 -7.50 -15.65 -22.03
C ARG A 457 -7.03 -16.30 -20.71
N VAL A 458 -7.96 -16.62 -19.81
CA VAL A 458 -7.62 -17.20 -18.50
C VAL A 458 -7.73 -18.73 -18.45
N ASP A 459 -8.02 -19.38 -19.58
CA ASP A 459 -8.18 -20.82 -19.74
C ASP A 459 -9.23 -21.45 -18.78
N ILE A 460 -10.47 -20.95 -18.85
CA ILE A 460 -11.61 -21.47 -18.06
C ILE A 460 -12.84 -21.82 -18.92
N MET A 461 -12.68 -21.87 -20.24
CA MET A 461 -13.77 -22.20 -21.17
C MET A 461 -14.53 -23.50 -20.81
N PRO A 462 -13.86 -24.61 -20.45
CA PRO A 462 -14.56 -25.87 -20.14
C PRO A 462 -15.42 -25.82 -18.87
N ILE A 463 -15.14 -24.88 -17.96
CA ILE A 463 -15.77 -24.81 -16.64
C ILE A 463 -16.85 -23.72 -16.52
N LEU A 464 -17.16 -22.98 -17.60
CA LEU A 464 -18.12 -21.86 -17.59
C LEU A 464 -19.50 -22.20 -17.01
N LYS A 465 -19.96 -23.45 -17.18
CA LYS A 465 -21.26 -23.92 -16.66
C LYS A 465 -21.20 -24.38 -15.20
N LYS A 466 -20.01 -24.64 -14.65
CA LYS A 466 -19.84 -25.13 -13.27
C LYS A 466 -20.12 -24.00 -12.26
N LYS A 467 -20.41 -24.40 -11.01
CA LYS A 467 -20.49 -23.49 -9.85
C LYS A 467 -19.14 -23.48 -9.11
N PRO A 468 -18.79 -22.40 -8.37
CA PRO A 468 -17.52 -22.31 -7.64
C PRO A 468 -17.19 -23.50 -6.73
N THR A 469 -18.21 -24.09 -6.09
CA THR A 469 -18.05 -25.25 -5.19
C THR A 469 -17.53 -26.52 -5.88
N ARG A 470 -17.51 -26.56 -7.22
CA ARG A 470 -17.03 -27.69 -8.03
C ARG A 470 -15.68 -27.40 -8.72
N LEU A 471 -14.96 -26.38 -8.25
CA LEU A 471 -13.70 -25.92 -8.84
C LEU A 471 -12.55 -26.07 -7.85
N SER A 472 -11.35 -26.39 -8.36
CA SER A 472 -10.12 -26.33 -7.56
C SER A 472 -9.78 -24.89 -7.16
N GLY A 473 -8.91 -24.70 -6.16
CA GLY A 473 -8.48 -23.36 -5.72
C GLY A 473 -7.92 -22.52 -6.87
N GLY A 474 -7.02 -23.10 -7.68
CA GLY A 474 -6.45 -22.41 -8.84
C GLY A 474 -7.50 -22.06 -9.91
N GLN A 475 -8.51 -22.92 -10.12
CA GLN A 475 -9.63 -22.60 -11.01
C GLN A 475 -10.49 -21.45 -10.45
N GLN A 476 -10.79 -21.46 -9.15
CA GLN A 476 -11.52 -20.36 -8.51
C GLN A 476 -10.78 -19.03 -8.63
N GLN A 477 -9.46 -19.05 -8.47
CA GLN A 477 -8.63 -17.86 -8.64
C GLN A 477 -8.67 -17.33 -10.08
N ARG A 478 -8.56 -18.20 -11.10
CA ARG A 478 -8.70 -17.81 -12.51
C ARG A 478 -10.06 -17.17 -12.79
N VAL A 479 -11.13 -17.69 -12.20
CA VAL A 479 -12.48 -17.12 -12.29
C VAL A 479 -12.57 -15.75 -11.60
N ALA A 480 -11.93 -15.58 -10.44
CA ALA A 480 -11.89 -14.30 -9.74
C ALA A 480 -11.14 -13.23 -10.54
N ILE A 481 -10.01 -13.59 -11.15
CA ILE A 481 -9.24 -12.70 -12.04
C ILE A 481 -10.05 -12.38 -13.29
N ALA A 482 -10.66 -13.37 -13.95
CA ALA A 482 -11.55 -13.15 -15.09
C ALA A 482 -12.66 -12.14 -14.77
N ARG A 483 -13.30 -12.29 -13.62
CA ARG A 483 -14.33 -11.35 -13.15
C ARG A 483 -13.77 -9.95 -12.90
N ALA A 484 -12.55 -9.84 -12.38
CA ALA A 484 -11.90 -8.55 -12.14
C ALA A 484 -11.53 -7.82 -13.44
N ILE A 485 -11.08 -8.55 -14.47
CA ILE A 485 -10.58 -7.97 -15.72
C ILE A 485 -11.64 -7.81 -16.82
N VAL A 486 -12.83 -8.40 -16.70
CA VAL A 486 -13.87 -8.40 -17.75
C VAL A 486 -14.29 -7.00 -18.19
N LYS A 487 -14.18 -6.00 -17.31
CA LYS A 487 -14.48 -4.60 -17.64
C LYS A 487 -13.35 -3.87 -18.36
N LYS A 488 -12.23 -4.57 -18.63
CA LYS A 488 -10.98 -4.00 -19.13
C LYS A 488 -10.54 -2.81 -18.26
N PRO A 489 -10.42 -3.00 -16.92
CA PRO A 489 -10.01 -1.92 -16.04
C PRO A 489 -8.57 -1.52 -16.33
N GLN A 490 -8.22 -0.30 -15.95
CA GLN A 490 -6.86 0.20 -16.15
C GLN A 490 -5.91 -0.12 -14.99
N ILE A 491 -6.48 -0.45 -13.83
CA ILE A 491 -5.78 -0.79 -12.59
C ILE A 491 -6.39 -2.09 -12.08
N LEU A 492 -5.55 -3.03 -11.69
CA LEU A 492 -5.91 -4.30 -11.07
C LEU A 492 -5.28 -4.38 -9.68
N LEU A 493 -6.09 -4.62 -8.67
CA LEU A 493 -5.65 -4.80 -7.30
C LEU A 493 -5.83 -6.27 -6.90
N MET A 494 -4.83 -6.86 -6.27
CA MET A 494 -4.89 -8.23 -5.78
C MET A 494 -4.42 -8.31 -4.33
N ASP A 495 -5.29 -8.79 -3.45
CA ASP A 495 -5.03 -8.94 -2.02
C ASP A 495 -4.74 -10.40 -1.68
N GLU A 496 -3.48 -10.74 -1.41
CA GLU A 496 -2.98 -12.10 -1.11
C GLU A 496 -3.63 -13.22 -1.95
N PRO A 497 -3.64 -13.08 -3.29
CA PRO A 497 -4.48 -13.92 -4.14
C PRO A 497 -4.02 -15.39 -4.20
N LEU A 498 -2.80 -15.69 -3.74
CA LEU A 498 -2.18 -17.02 -3.76
C LEU A 498 -2.20 -17.72 -2.40
N SER A 499 -2.63 -17.04 -1.33
CA SER A 499 -2.60 -17.54 0.05
C SER A 499 -3.36 -18.87 0.24
N ASN A 500 -4.47 -19.03 -0.47
CA ASN A 500 -5.35 -20.20 -0.41
C ASN A 500 -4.92 -21.38 -1.31
N LEU A 501 -3.74 -21.32 -1.94
CA LEU A 501 -3.20 -22.37 -2.82
C LEU A 501 -2.08 -23.17 -2.16
N ASP A 502 -1.91 -24.42 -2.58
CA ASP A 502 -0.73 -25.24 -2.27
C ASP A 502 0.53 -24.73 -2.99
N ALA A 503 1.72 -25.17 -2.56
CA ALA A 503 3.00 -24.66 -3.09
C ALA A 503 3.16 -24.84 -4.61
N LYS A 504 2.76 -26.00 -5.17
CA LYS A 504 2.91 -26.29 -6.60
C LYS A 504 1.96 -25.43 -7.45
N LEU A 505 0.72 -25.25 -7.00
CA LEU A 505 -0.26 -24.39 -7.65
C LEU A 505 0.13 -22.91 -7.51
N ARG A 506 0.76 -22.50 -6.40
CA ARG A 506 1.27 -21.12 -6.24
C ARG A 506 2.28 -20.79 -7.33
N ILE A 507 3.29 -21.63 -7.56
CA ILE A 507 4.35 -21.38 -8.56
C ILE A 507 3.75 -21.21 -9.97
N SER A 508 2.94 -22.18 -10.40
CA SER A 508 2.32 -22.15 -11.74
C SER A 508 1.33 -20.99 -11.90
N THR A 509 0.54 -20.69 -10.86
CA THR A 509 -0.45 -19.59 -10.91
C THR A 509 0.22 -18.22 -10.87
N ARG A 510 1.34 -18.10 -10.15
CA ARG A 510 2.18 -16.90 -10.11
C ARG A 510 2.74 -16.55 -11.49
N GLN A 511 3.35 -17.53 -12.18
CA GLN A 511 3.82 -17.37 -13.56
C GLN A 511 2.68 -16.94 -14.50
N TRP A 512 1.55 -17.63 -14.39
CA TRP A 512 0.38 -17.33 -15.19
C TRP A 512 -0.18 -15.90 -14.95
N ILE A 513 -0.20 -15.42 -13.70
CA ILE A 513 -0.60 -14.02 -13.39
C ILE A 513 0.33 -13.04 -14.10
N ARG A 514 1.66 -13.26 -14.03
CA ARG A 514 2.64 -12.39 -14.67
C ARG A 514 2.45 -12.35 -16.18
N GLU A 515 2.26 -13.49 -16.82
CA GLU A 515 1.98 -13.56 -18.26
C GLU A 515 0.72 -12.78 -18.66
N ILE A 516 -0.38 -12.97 -17.93
CA ILE A 516 -1.63 -12.27 -18.21
C ILE A 516 -1.47 -10.77 -18.01
N GLN A 517 -0.79 -10.35 -16.94
CA GLN A 517 -0.53 -8.95 -16.67
C GLN A 517 0.29 -8.30 -17.80
N GLN A 518 1.36 -8.96 -18.26
CA GLN A 518 2.18 -8.50 -19.38
C GLN A 518 1.40 -8.45 -20.70
N LYS A 519 0.65 -9.52 -21.03
CA LYS A 519 -0.18 -9.60 -22.24
C LYS A 519 -1.25 -8.51 -22.29
N LEU A 520 -1.76 -8.08 -21.13
CA LEU A 520 -2.78 -7.04 -21.03
C LEU A 520 -2.22 -5.62 -20.86
N GLY A 521 -0.96 -5.47 -20.44
CA GLY A 521 -0.36 -4.18 -20.08
C GLY A 521 -1.10 -3.48 -18.93
N ILE A 522 -1.76 -4.24 -18.05
CA ILE A 522 -2.58 -3.69 -16.97
C ILE A 522 -1.71 -3.35 -15.76
N THR A 523 -1.83 -2.11 -15.26
CA THR A 523 -1.16 -1.70 -14.02
C THR A 523 -1.71 -2.52 -12.87
N THR A 524 -0.84 -3.23 -12.16
CA THR A 524 -1.25 -4.19 -11.13
C THR A 524 -0.59 -3.86 -9.80
N VAL A 525 -1.39 -3.83 -8.72
CA VAL A 525 -0.89 -3.80 -7.34
C VAL A 525 -1.18 -5.15 -6.70
N PHE A 526 -0.12 -5.84 -6.32
CA PHE A 526 -0.15 -7.17 -5.73
C PHE A 526 0.22 -7.08 -4.26
N VAL A 527 -0.49 -7.76 -3.36
CA VAL A 527 -0.15 -7.82 -1.93
C VAL A 527 0.22 -9.23 -1.56
N THR A 528 1.34 -9.37 -0.85
CA THR A 528 1.77 -10.66 -0.30
C THR A 528 2.62 -10.48 0.95
N HIS A 529 2.69 -11.54 1.75
CA HIS A 529 3.68 -11.69 2.82
C HIS A 529 4.84 -12.59 2.40
N ASP A 530 4.73 -13.27 1.25
CA ASP A 530 5.74 -14.18 0.71
C ASP A 530 6.74 -13.41 -0.15
N GLN A 531 8.01 -13.44 0.25
CA GLN A 531 9.08 -12.77 -0.47
C GLN A 531 9.39 -13.41 -1.82
N GLU A 532 9.25 -14.73 -1.98
CA GLU A 532 9.49 -15.39 -3.27
C GLU A 532 8.46 -14.95 -4.31
N GLU A 533 7.20 -14.76 -3.87
CA GLU A 533 6.16 -14.18 -4.70
C GLU A 533 6.58 -12.78 -5.17
N ALA A 534 6.92 -11.90 -4.24
CA ALA A 534 7.32 -10.54 -4.57
C ALA A 534 8.55 -10.48 -5.47
N MET A 535 9.56 -11.32 -5.23
CA MET A 535 10.81 -11.30 -5.99
C MET A 535 10.67 -11.81 -7.43
N SER A 536 9.72 -12.72 -7.68
CA SER A 536 9.63 -13.40 -8.98
C SER A 536 8.71 -12.75 -10.01
N ILE A 537 7.69 -11.97 -9.59
CA ILE A 537 6.72 -11.37 -10.54
C ILE A 537 6.75 -9.84 -10.60
N SER A 538 7.41 -9.17 -9.66
CA SER A 538 7.28 -7.73 -9.50
C SER A 538 8.30 -6.98 -10.34
N ASP A 539 7.86 -5.88 -10.94
CA ASP A 539 8.76 -4.87 -11.48
C ASP A 539 9.32 -4.01 -10.34
N VAL A 540 8.50 -3.71 -9.34
CA VAL A 540 8.85 -2.90 -8.17
C VAL A 540 8.24 -3.52 -6.91
N ILE A 541 9.01 -3.53 -5.83
CA ILE A 541 8.55 -3.92 -4.50
C ILE A 541 8.49 -2.67 -3.62
N VAL A 542 7.35 -2.47 -2.96
CA VAL A 542 7.17 -1.52 -1.86
C VAL A 542 7.23 -2.33 -0.56
N CYS A 543 8.39 -2.35 0.07
CA CYS A 543 8.61 -3.04 1.33
C CYS A 543 8.07 -2.21 2.49
N MET A 544 7.17 -2.79 3.29
CA MET A 544 6.47 -2.13 4.38
C MET A 544 6.70 -2.85 5.71
N SER A 545 6.90 -2.08 6.78
CA SER A 545 6.99 -2.58 8.15
C SER A 545 6.57 -1.49 9.14
N MET A 546 5.92 -1.90 10.24
CA MET A 546 5.45 -1.00 11.29
C MET A 546 4.64 0.19 10.73
N ALA A 547 3.68 -0.10 9.85
CA ALA A 547 2.83 0.88 9.14
C ALA A 547 3.57 1.83 8.17
N LYS A 548 4.89 1.72 8.01
CA LYS A 548 5.71 2.59 7.15
C LYS A 548 6.23 1.88 5.92
N VAL A 549 6.43 2.64 4.85
CA VAL A 549 7.25 2.21 3.72
C VAL A 549 8.73 2.28 4.14
N GLN A 550 9.42 1.15 4.07
CA GLN A 550 10.84 1.01 4.43
C GLN A 550 11.74 1.28 3.23
N GLN A 551 11.38 0.69 2.09
CA GLN A 551 12.13 0.83 0.83
C GLN A 551 11.23 0.54 -0.37
N ILE A 552 11.53 1.21 -1.47
CA ILE A 552 10.91 0.99 -2.79
C ILE A 552 12.03 0.82 -3.80
N GLY A 553 11.88 -0.14 -4.72
CA GLY A 553 12.89 -0.41 -5.75
C GLY A 553 12.60 -1.73 -6.46
N SER A 554 13.47 -2.11 -7.38
CA SER A 554 13.38 -3.43 -8.04
C SER A 554 13.70 -4.56 -7.05
N PRO A 555 13.24 -5.80 -7.29
CA PRO A 555 13.56 -6.94 -6.41
C PRO A 555 15.06 -7.08 -6.09
N MET A 556 15.92 -6.97 -7.11
CA MET A 556 17.37 -7.11 -6.96
C MET A 556 18.01 -5.89 -6.30
N GLU A 557 17.47 -4.69 -6.53
CA GLU A 557 17.93 -3.49 -5.81
C GLU A 557 17.67 -3.61 -4.31
N LEU A 558 16.50 -4.09 -3.89
CA LEU A 558 16.21 -4.32 -2.47
C LEU A 558 17.09 -5.44 -1.89
N TYR A 559 17.38 -6.47 -2.68
CA TYR A 559 18.21 -7.59 -2.25
C TYR A 559 19.67 -7.20 -2.01
N HIS A 560 20.29 -6.55 -3.00
CA HIS A 560 21.70 -6.16 -2.97
C HIS A 560 21.94 -4.84 -2.22
N LYS A 561 20.96 -3.92 -2.24
CA LYS A 561 21.06 -2.59 -1.64
C LYS A 561 19.94 -2.30 -0.64
N PRO A 562 19.78 -3.10 0.44
CA PRO A 562 18.82 -2.81 1.49
C PRO A 562 19.17 -1.50 2.22
N LYS A 563 18.22 -0.59 2.37
CA LYS A 563 18.41 0.73 3.02
C LYS A 563 18.54 0.66 4.54
N ASN A 564 18.07 -0.41 5.16
CA ASN A 564 18.10 -0.60 6.61
C ASN A 564 18.16 -2.09 6.99
N LYS A 565 18.50 -2.34 8.26
CA LYS A 565 18.66 -3.67 8.86
C LYS A 565 17.41 -4.54 8.70
N PHE A 566 16.21 -3.94 8.82
CA PHE A 566 14.95 -4.66 8.61
C PHE A 566 14.84 -5.22 7.19
N VAL A 567 15.00 -4.39 6.15
CA VAL A 567 14.89 -4.85 4.75
C VAL A 567 15.94 -5.92 4.45
N ALA A 568 17.15 -5.75 4.98
CA ALA A 568 18.25 -6.68 4.81
C ALA A 568 17.95 -8.07 5.38
N ARG A 569 17.39 -8.15 6.59
CA ARG A 569 17.00 -9.42 7.22
C ARG A 569 15.73 -10.01 6.61
N PHE A 570 14.76 -9.16 6.29
CA PHE A 570 13.43 -9.58 5.85
C PHE A 570 13.44 -10.16 4.43
N LEU A 571 14.32 -9.66 3.56
CA LEU A 571 14.48 -10.16 2.19
C LEU A 571 15.65 -11.11 2.11
N GLY A 572 15.44 -12.34 1.67
CA GLY A 572 16.41 -13.43 1.65
C GLY A 572 15.92 -14.61 2.48
N MET A 573 16.09 -15.81 1.94
CA MET A 573 15.76 -17.06 2.63
C MET A 573 16.94 -18.00 2.44
N PRO A 574 17.77 -18.24 3.46
CA PRO A 574 17.65 -17.81 4.87
C PRO A 574 17.84 -16.30 5.15
N GLU A 575 17.49 -15.85 6.36
CA GLU A 575 17.74 -14.46 6.79
C GLU A 575 19.23 -14.12 6.77
N MET A 576 19.55 -12.87 6.40
CA MET A 576 20.91 -12.32 6.50
C MET A 576 21.44 -12.42 7.93
N ALA A 577 22.63 -12.98 8.09
CA ALA A 577 23.32 -13.00 9.39
C ALA A 577 23.77 -11.59 9.76
N MET A 578 23.57 -11.20 11.01
CA MET A 578 23.94 -9.89 11.53
C MET A 578 24.98 -10.06 12.63
N LEU A 579 26.22 -9.67 12.33
CA LEU A 579 27.38 -9.83 13.20
C LEU A 579 27.73 -8.50 13.88
N PRO A 580 28.14 -8.50 15.15
CA PRO A 580 28.61 -7.28 15.80
C PRO A 580 29.95 -6.84 15.20
N GLY A 581 30.03 -5.57 14.80
CA GLY A 581 31.25 -4.96 14.29
C GLY A 581 31.60 -3.68 15.04
N GLN A 582 32.89 -3.43 15.22
CA GLN A 582 33.41 -2.18 15.78
C GLN A 582 34.36 -1.55 14.77
N TYR A 583 34.13 -0.28 14.45
CA TYR A 583 35.05 0.50 13.63
C TYR A 583 35.83 1.44 14.53
N LYS A 584 37.16 1.36 14.47
CA LYS A 584 38.05 2.23 15.23
C LYS A 584 39.35 2.44 14.43
N ASP A 585 39.82 3.68 14.38
CA ASP A 585 41.09 4.06 13.76
C ASP A 585 41.24 3.57 12.30
N GLY A 586 40.13 3.56 11.54
CA GLY A 586 40.13 3.14 10.13
C GLY A 586 40.04 1.62 9.91
N VAL A 587 39.89 0.82 10.97
CA VAL A 587 39.81 -0.65 10.89
C VAL A 587 38.45 -1.13 11.37
N LEU A 588 37.77 -1.94 10.55
CA LEU A 588 36.56 -2.65 10.96
C LEU A 588 36.95 -3.99 11.60
N SER A 589 36.55 -4.20 12.84
CA SER A 589 36.68 -5.49 13.53
C SER A 589 35.31 -6.16 13.61
N VAL A 590 35.23 -7.46 13.29
CA VAL A 590 34.02 -8.28 13.44
C VAL A 590 34.36 -9.40 14.39
N PHE A 591 33.62 -9.49 15.50
CA PHE A 591 34.07 -10.26 16.67
C PHE A 591 35.50 -9.86 17.08
N ASP A 592 36.41 -10.84 17.18
CA ASP A 592 37.81 -10.64 17.57
C ASP A 592 38.77 -10.52 16.36
N HIS A 593 38.23 -10.52 15.13
CA HIS A 593 39.02 -10.48 13.90
C HIS A 593 38.94 -9.12 13.22
N LYS A 594 40.09 -8.62 12.73
CA LYS A 594 40.20 -7.38 11.96
C LYS A 594 39.96 -7.66 10.47
N LEU A 595 39.16 -6.82 9.84
CA LEU A 595 38.93 -6.78 8.40
C LEU A 595 39.58 -5.50 7.83
N ASP A 596 40.79 -5.64 7.30
CA ASP A 596 41.55 -4.53 6.74
C ASP A 596 40.95 -4.03 5.41
N GLY A 597 41.28 -2.80 5.01
CA GLY A 597 40.91 -2.25 3.70
C GLY A 597 39.44 -1.85 3.57
N ILE A 598 38.70 -1.68 4.67
CA ILE A 598 37.32 -1.16 4.66
C ILE A 598 37.33 0.27 5.20
N LYS A 599 36.99 1.25 4.36
CA LYS A 599 36.89 2.66 4.77
C LYS A 599 35.43 3.10 4.83
N ILE A 600 34.99 3.51 6.01
CA ILE A 600 33.66 4.10 6.23
C ILE A 600 33.81 5.63 6.28
N LYS A 601 32.98 6.35 5.51
CA LYS A 601 33.07 7.82 5.43
C LYS A 601 32.55 8.50 6.70
N ASN A 602 33.27 9.53 7.15
CA ASN A 602 32.87 10.49 8.20
C ASN A 602 32.65 9.90 9.62
N VAL A 603 33.40 8.87 10.01
CA VAL A 603 33.31 8.28 11.35
C VAL A 603 34.70 7.84 11.83
N ASP A 604 35.10 8.28 13.03
CA ASP A 604 36.36 7.86 13.67
C ASP A 604 36.17 6.59 14.52
N GLN A 605 35.05 6.51 15.25
CA GLN A 605 34.68 5.34 16.05
C GLN A 605 33.16 5.15 16.12
N ALA A 606 32.69 3.94 15.80
CA ALA A 606 31.27 3.57 15.95
C ALA A 606 31.08 2.06 16.05
N ASN A 607 29.93 1.67 16.59
CA ASN A 607 29.47 0.27 16.60
C ASN A 607 28.52 0.05 15.43
N TYR A 608 28.73 -1.05 14.73
CA TYR A 608 28.00 -1.44 13.54
C TYR A 608 27.44 -2.85 13.66
N SER A 609 26.39 -3.11 12.89
CA SER A 609 25.92 -4.45 12.57
C SER A 609 26.40 -4.79 11.16
N VAL A 610 27.27 -5.79 11.05
CA VAL A 610 27.82 -6.27 9.78
C VAL A 610 26.97 -7.45 9.30
N GLY A 611 26.19 -7.18 8.27
CA GLY A 611 25.31 -8.11 7.58
C GLY A 611 26.01 -8.89 6.47
N ILE A 612 25.80 -10.19 6.44
CA ILE A 612 26.26 -11.09 5.37
C ILE A 612 25.17 -12.09 5.00
N ARG A 613 24.97 -12.31 3.70
CA ARG A 613 23.99 -13.26 3.18
C ARG A 613 24.46 -14.70 3.42
N ALA A 614 23.52 -15.62 3.54
CA ALA A 614 23.82 -17.02 3.83
C ALA A 614 24.68 -17.67 2.74
N GLU A 615 24.48 -17.26 1.48
CA GLU A 615 25.24 -17.70 0.31
C GLU A 615 26.58 -16.98 0.10
N ASP A 616 26.84 -15.89 0.82
CA ASP A 616 28.05 -15.08 0.65
C ASP A 616 29.19 -15.49 1.59
N PHE A 617 28.95 -16.44 2.50
CA PHE A 617 30.00 -17.02 3.31
C PHE A 617 30.93 -17.91 2.47
N GLU A 618 32.23 -17.64 2.53
CA GLU A 618 33.24 -18.44 1.83
C GLU A 618 33.75 -19.57 2.73
N VAL A 619 33.15 -20.75 2.61
CA VAL A 619 33.56 -21.93 3.38
C VAL A 619 34.85 -22.52 2.82
N THR A 620 35.80 -22.81 3.70
CA THR A 620 37.13 -23.36 3.37
C THR A 620 37.20 -24.84 3.72
N SER A 621 37.78 -25.67 2.85
CA SER A 621 37.94 -27.12 3.08
C SER A 621 39.23 -27.50 3.81
N ASP A 622 40.19 -26.59 3.89
CA ASP A 622 41.53 -26.77 4.46
C ASP A 622 41.69 -26.14 5.85
N ASN A 623 40.57 -25.73 6.48
CA ASN A 623 40.54 -25.02 7.76
C ASN A 623 41.31 -23.68 7.77
N SER A 624 41.57 -23.08 6.61
CA SER A 624 42.27 -21.79 6.48
C SER A 624 41.41 -20.56 6.75
N GLY A 625 40.09 -20.75 6.95
CA GLY A 625 39.15 -19.65 7.22
C GLY A 625 39.49 -18.84 8.46
N LEU A 626 39.41 -17.51 8.35
CA LEU A 626 39.66 -16.56 9.42
C LEU A 626 38.69 -16.74 10.60
N PHE A 627 37.45 -17.15 10.31
CA PHE A 627 36.41 -17.41 11.29
C PHE A 627 36.11 -18.90 11.38
N SER A 628 35.63 -19.33 12.55
CA SER A 628 35.17 -20.70 12.77
C SER A 628 33.88 -20.73 13.59
N GLY A 629 33.05 -21.74 13.38
CA GLY A 629 31.84 -21.97 14.17
C GLY A 629 31.42 -23.44 14.18
N ARG A 630 30.55 -23.80 15.12
CA ARG A 630 30.07 -25.18 15.30
C ARG A 630 28.71 -25.38 14.64
N VAL A 631 28.54 -26.42 13.84
CA VAL A 631 27.28 -26.77 13.19
C VAL A 631 26.27 -27.27 14.24
N LYS A 632 25.14 -26.58 14.36
CA LYS A 632 23.99 -26.97 15.20
C LYS A 632 22.98 -27.81 14.43
N ALA A 633 22.74 -27.48 13.17
CA ALA A 633 21.76 -28.16 12.33
C ALA A 633 22.17 -28.15 10.86
N VAL A 634 21.71 -29.17 10.13
CA VAL A 634 21.90 -29.36 8.70
C VAL A 634 20.55 -29.65 8.06
N GLU A 635 20.13 -28.82 7.11
CA GLU A 635 18.91 -28.99 6.31
C GLU A 635 19.31 -29.19 4.84
N ASN A 636 18.87 -30.28 4.22
CA ASN A 636 19.24 -30.61 2.83
C ASN A 636 18.09 -30.28 1.86
N PHE A 637 18.36 -29.43 0.87
CA PHE A 637 17.39 -29.01 -0.16
C PHE A 637 17.67 -29.63 -1.53
N GLY A 638 18.47 -30.69 -1.58
CA GLY A 638 18.74 -31.45 -2.80
C GLY A 638 19.95 -30.94 -3.58
N LYS A 639 19.98 -29.67 -4.01
CA LYS A 639 21.16 -29.08 -4.69
C LYS A 639 22.10 -28.31 -3.75
N GLU A 640 21.56 -27.85 -2.64
CA GLU A 640 22.24 -27.04 -1.63
C GLU A 640 21.87 -27.58 -0.25
N SER A 641 22.74 -27.33 0.72
CA SER A 641 22.51 -27.59 2.13
C SER A 641 22.55 -26.28 2.90
N LYS A 642 21.60 -26.11 3.81
CA LYS A 642 21.62 -25.01 4.77
C LYS A 642 22.20 -25.50 6.08
N LEU A 643 23.17 -24.76 6.59
CA LEU A 643 23.74 -25.00 7.92
C LEU A 643 23.28 -23.90 8.87
N ILE A 644 22.93 -24.29 10.09
CA ILE A 644 22.81 -23.37 11.22
C ILE A 644 24.11 -23.52 12.02
N VAL A 645 24.93 -22.47 12.06
CA VAL A 645 26.25 -22.49 12.69
C VAL A 645 26.26 -21.54 13.89
N GLU A 646 26.69 -22.06 15.03
CA GLU A 646 26.96 -21.27 16.23
C GLU A 646 28.33 -20.62 16.12
N LEU A 647 28.33 -19.29 16.13
CA LEU A 647 29.49 -18.42 16.11
C LEU A 647 29.96 -18.07 17.54
N PRO A 648 31.17 -17.50 17.71
CA PRO A 648 31.61 -16.96 18.99
C PRO A 648 30.55 -16.06 19.65
N ASN A 649 30.43 -16.12 20.98
CA ASN A 649 29.38 -15.47 21.79
C ASN A 649 27.95 -16.03 21.64
N LYS A 650 27.79 -17.29 21.17
CA LYS A 650 26.49 -17.98 21.04
C LYS A 650 25.52 -17.31 20.06
N ALA A 651 26.04 -16.58 19.07
CA ALA A 651 25.24 -16.07 17.96
C ALA A 651 25.04 -17.18 16.91
N ASP A 652 23.84 -17.28 16.33
CA ASP A 652 23.56 -18.25 15.26
C ASP A 652 23.54 -17.54 13.91
N ALA A 653 24.18 -18.16 12.91
CA ALA A 653 24.17 -17.71 11.52
C ALA A 653 23.75 -18.83 10.58
N ASN A 654 23.02 -18.46 9.53
CA ASN A 654 22.62 -19.39 8.47
C ASN A 654 23.66 -19.33 7.36
N PHE A 655 24.08 -20.51 6.88
CA PHE A 655 24.96 -20.68 5.72
C PHE A 655 24.18 -21.45 4.67
N LEU A 656 24.35 -21.09 3.41
CA LEU A 656 23.84 -21.83 2.27
C LEU A 656 25.04 -22.30 1.45
N ILE A 657 25.27 -23.61 1.47
CA ILE A 657 26.46 -24.24 0.89
C ILE A 657 26.08 -25.21 -0.24
N ASP A 658 27.00 -25.35 -1.18
CA ASP A 658 26.95 -26.39 -2.21
C ASP A 658 27.17 -27.78 -1.58
N ASN A 659 26.46 -28.79 -2.07
CA ASN A 659 26.58 -30.19 -1.64
C ASN A 659 27.98 -30.80 -1.83
N ARG A 660 28.91 -30.12 -2.51
CA ARG A 660 30.34 -30.48 -2.49
C ARG A 660 30.91 -30.54 -1.08
N PHE A 661 30.34 -29.78 -0.15
CA PHE A 661 30.70 -29.82 1.26
C PHE A 661 29.73 -30.73 2.02
N SER A 662 30.27 -31.64 2.83
CA SER A 662 29.47 -32.52 3.69
C SER A 662 29.81 -32.26 5.15
N PHE A 663 28.88 -31.64 5.86
CA PHE A 663 28.99 -31.37 7.30
C PHE A 663 27.92 -32.14 8.07
N LYS A 664 28.27 -32.54 9.29
CA LYS A 664 27.38 -33.15 10.29
C LYS A 664 27.18 -32.20 11.45
N VAL A 665 26.14 -32.48 12.24
CA VAL A 665 25.92 -31.78 13.50
C VAL A 665 27.15 -31.96 14.40
N ASN A 666 27.60 -30.86 15.01
CA ASN A 666 28.81 -30.72 15.82
C ASN A 666 30.13 -30.60 15.06
N ASP A 667 30.13 -30.66 13.73
CA ASP A 667 31.34 -30.35 12.97
C ASP A 667 31.71 -28.87 13.11
N THR A 668 33.00 -28.55 12.92
CA THR A 668 33.50 -27.18 12.87
C THR A 668 33.61 -26.74 11.42
N VAL A 669 33.00 -25.59 11.11
CA VAL A 669 33.07 -24.95 9.79
C VAL A 669 34.04 -23.78 9.89
N HIS A 670 35.03 -23.75 9.00
CA HIS A 670 35.95 -22.62 8.83
C HIS A 670 35.54 -21.81 7.61
N PHE A 671 35.42 -20.49 7.76
CA PHE A 671 34.90 -19.63 6.72
C PHE A 671 35.53 -18.23 6.71
N ASN A 672 35.45 -17.56 5.56
CA ASN A 672 35.82 -16.17 5.36
C ASN A 672 34.59 -15.32 5.02
N ILE A 673 34.74 -14.02 5.23
CA ILE A 673 33.72 -13.01 4.95
C ILE A 673 34.27 -12.08 3.86
N PRO A 674 33.75 -12.16 2.62
CA PRO A 674 34.24 -11.38 1.50
C PRO A 674 33.91 -9.89 1.65
N LYS A 675 34.91 -9.02 1.51
CA LYS A 675 34.82 -7.58 1.79
C LYS A 675 33.86 -6.85 0.84
N ASP A 676 33.69 -7.32 -0.39
CA ASP A 676 32.84 -6.75 -1.44
C ASP A 676 31.36 -7.08 -1.30
N ARG A 677 31.00 -8.01 -0.40
CA ARG A 677 29.61 -8.45 -0.18
C ARG A 677 29.10 -8.15 1.23
N LEU A 678 29.81 -7.28 1.95
CA LEU A 678 29.38 -6.82 3.26
C LEU A 678 28.23 -5.80 3.15
N HIS A 679 27.32 -5.88 4.12
CA HIS A 679 26.33 -4.85 4.37
C HIS A 679 26.55 -4.26 5.77
N ILE A 680 26.90 -2.99 5.86
CA ILE A 680 27.18 -2.35 7.16
C ILE A 680 25.99 -1.51 7.57
N PHE A 681 25.49 -1.70 8.79
CA PHE A 681 24.38 -0.92 9.37
C PHE A 681 24.80 -0.27 10.67
N ASP A 682 24.42 0.98 10.87
CA ASP A 682 24.59 1.68 12.15
C ASP A 682 23.70 1.03 13.23
N GLU A 683 24.26 0.72 14.41
CA GLU A 683 23.55 -0.05 15.44
C GLU A 683 22.40 0.73 16.10
N LEU A 684 22.45 2.06 16.10
CA LEU A 684 21.42 2.91 16.72
C LEU A 684 20.29 3.26 15.74
N THR A 685 20.65 3.66 14.53
CA THR A 685 19.70 4.12 13.50
C THR A 685 19.21 3.00 12.59
N GLU A 686 19.88 1.85 12.61
CA GLU A 686 19.65 0.67 11.75
C GLU A 686 19.76 0.97 10.24
N LYS A 687 20.28 2.14 9.87
CA LYS A 687 20.44 2.54 8.47
C LYS A 687 21.71 1.94 7.89
N ARG A 688 21.64 1.59 6.60
CA ARG A 688 22.82 1.15 5.85
C ARG A 688 23.82 2.29 5.73
N VAL A 689 25.08 1.94 5.89
CA VAL A 689 26.25 2.81 5.71
C VAL A 689 27.02 2.34 4.48
N GLU A 690 27.39 3.27 3.62
CA GLU A 690 28.24 2.97 2.46
C GLU A 690 29.72 2.96 2.88
N TYR A 691 30.49 2.03 2.32
CA TYR A 691 31.92 1.89 2.55
C TYR A 691 32.67 1.73 1.23
N GLU A 692 33.96 2.01 1.26
CA GLU A 692 34.89 1.80 0.14
C GLU A 692 35.90 0.72 0.50
N ILE A 693 36.31 -0.06 -0.48
CA ILE A 693 37.38 -1.04 -0.33
C ILE A 693 38.66 -0.40 -0.83
N ILE A 694 39.68 -0.40 0.01
CA ILE A 694 41.03 0.10 -0.28
C ILE A 694 41.95 -1.10 -0.30
N GLU A 695 42.72 -1.22 -1.38
CA GLU A 695 43.73 -2.27 -1.57
C GLU A 695 44.91 -2.12 -0.60
#